data_AF-A0A0R1YY47-F1
#
_entry.id   AF-A0A0R1YY47-F1
#
_cell.length_a   1.000
_cell.length_b   1.000
_cell.length_c   1.000
_cell.angle_alpha   90.00
_cell.angle_beta   90.00
_cell.angle_gamma   90.00
#
_symmetry.space_group_name_H-M   'P 1'
#
loop_
_entity.id
_entity.type
_entity.pdbx_description
1 polymer ?
#
loop_
_entity_poly.entity_id
_entity_poly.type
_entity_poly.pdbx_seq_one_letter_code
_entity_poly.pdbx_strand_id
1 'polypeptide(L)'
;MSWLMLGTLAQASTTGLGTFSAVEQTPLQTGFQTVTLTPANDSNTLKTNGGVFPDESTLAIKFMDGDQLVGTKTYTHGTNANVNLIINSWIPDNYQFNYANITPEPNQFVYLNGNEVHVWTNVFDQTVIINVLPIAPQKTTISVHYVDESGSPISGITSKSFTQEVNSSYDVSGADFKPVIPGYTLDTSKLPTNATGIVGTTPISVTYVYRKNPVIAQPVTVKYVDENHQPIADDQIITGYVGDSYNAAETPYKVDTLTSHNNIYQLVTTQLPTNATGLLGNEAITVTYVYRKVATTADNATVIVNYVDRDSHLMIKNSQSISGKVGDPYQATGNYQPSTIVYKGDTYTLDTNQLPVNVTGTFSDSTQFVTYYYFKKQTPTPPNPNPEPTPNPQPTPSPAPDSGGGTITNPNEIVSRGTVVYAINRIYLYQNPTFKINQRTVRYVKKPRIYRPMFVVTGYGKSTSGRLRYKVRDVNHLSKTRYKTGYITTQATHVAPVYYQKLHTAISVINPNGVNSYVYKNLTGKVKNYKQGTVLKIDGIVQHRLTTRFVLRNGKFITANRKLVQLRHANYPVKVKTISAINRYSNANFTKKNGRFKAGTILKVYHVDYSWGNNFNKRCTLRYRIAGGYITANTRYIRPIK
;
A
#
# COMPACT_ATOMS: atom_id res chain seq x y z
N MET A 1 58.68 -35.21 14.96
CA MET A 1 58.84 -35.61 13.54
C MET A 1 58.85 -34.31 12.75
N SER A 2 60.00 -33.65 12.63
CA SER A 2 60.94 -33.74 11.48
C SER A 2 60.52 -32.72 10.40
N TRP A 3 61.17 -31.55 10.25
CA TRP A 3 62.47 -31.30 9.58
C TRP A 3 62.41 -31.61 8.07
N LEU A 4 62.91 -30.81 7.12
CA LEU A 4 63.96 -29.75 7.09
C LEU A 4 63.39 -28.39 6.52
N MET A 5 63.93 -27.17 6.72
CA MET A 5 65.29 -26.56 6.59
C MET A 5 65.74 -26.37 5.11
N LEU A 6 66.35 -25.27 4.61
CA LEU A 6 66.63 -23.88 5.09
C LEU A 6 67.07 -22.97 3.88
N GLY A 7 67.38 -21.67 4.09
CA GLY A 7 68.09 -20.77 3.13
C GLY A 7 67.20 -19.79 2.34
N THR A 8 67.10 -18.46 2.49
CA THR A 8 67.78 -17.33 3.20
C THR A 8 68.98 -16.61 2.53
N LEU A 9 69.00 -15.27 2.67
CA LEU A 9 69.99 -14.24 2.20
C LEU A 9 69.93 -13.91 0.69
N ALA A 10 69.68 -12.69 0.19
CA ALA A 10 69.48 -11.32 0.70
C ALA A 10 70.70 -10.42 1.02
N GLN A 11 70.90 -9.38 0.18
CA GLN A 11 71.41 -8.01 0.42
C GLN A 11 71.03 -7.17 -0.84
N ALA A 12 70.48 -5.93 -0.80
CA ALA A 12 70.85 -4.65 -0.13
C ALA A 12 71.86 -3.83 -0.98
N SER A 13 71.76 -2.50 -1.18
CA SER A 13 70.82 -1.47 -0.66
C SER A 13 70.88 -0.12 -1.42
N THR A 14 70.04 0.86 -1.00
CA THR A 14 70.26 2.36 -1.00
C THR A 14 70.39 3.11 -2.35
N THR A 15 70.02 4.41 -2.54
CA THR A 15 69.45 5.49 -1.67
C THR A 15 68.82 6.64 -2.49
N GLY A 16 67.98 7.48 -1.86
CA GLY A 16 67.66 8.87 -2.27
C GLY A 16 66.34 9.02 -3.07
N LEU A 17 65.24 9.57 -2.54
CA LEU A 17 64.93 10.92 -2.00
C LEU A 17 64.48 11.94 -3.06
N GLY A 18 63.24 12.41 -2.95
CA GLY A 18 62.68 13.51 -3.76
C GLY A 18 61.15 13.55 -3.75
N THR A 19 60.54 14.37 -2.88
CA THR A 19 59.08 14.61 -2.83
C THR A 19 58.72 15.98 -3.36
N PHE A 20 57.84 16.07 -4.36
CA PHE A 20 57.11 17.30 -4.70
C PHE A 20 55.66 17.00 -5.15
N SER A 21 54.81 18.04 -5.11
CA SER A 21 53.35 17.92 -5.04
C SER A 21 52.64 17.72 -6.38
N ALA A 22 51.38 17.25 -6.31
CA ALA A 22 50.52 17.02 -7.46
C ALA A 22 49.96 18.30 -8.09
N VAL A 23 49.90 18.33 -9.43
CA VAL A 23 49.08 19.25 -10.23
C VAL A 23 48.51 18.48 -11.44
N GLU A 24 47.20 18.62 -11.65
CA GLU A 24 46.39 18.32 -12.85
C GLU A 24 46.41 16.93 -13.52
N GLN A 25 45.29 16.64 -14.19
CA GLN A 25 45.07 15.48 -15.07
C GLN A 25 44.96 15.95 -16.52
N THR A 26 45.10 14.98 -17.45
CA THR A 26 44.78 15.03 -18.88
C THR A 26 45.81 15.70 -19.82
N PRO A 27 45.86 15.30 -21.12
CA PRO A 27 45.35 14.08 -21.76
C PRO A 27 46.49 13.19 -22.32
N LEU A 28 46.16 12.05 -22.95
CA LEU A 28 47.11 11.34 -23.81
C LEU A 28 47.50 12.22 -25.00
N GLN A 29 48.80 12.40 -25.27
CA GLN A 29 49.27 12.89 -26.56
C GLN A 29 49.57 11.72 -27.51
N THR A 30 48.59 11.40 -28.36
CA THR A 30 48.84 10.67 -29.61
C THR A 30 49.52 11.61 -30.61
N GLY A 31 50.81 11.87 -30.41
CA GLY A 31 51.61 12.79 -31.23
C GLY A 31 52.49 12.05 -32.24
N PHE A 32 52.24 12.25 -33.53
CA PHE A 32 53.24 11.95 -34.56
C PHE A 32 54.45 12.88 -34.38
N GLN A 33 55.67 12.35 -34.45
CA GLN A 33 56.86 13.16 -34.71
C GLN A 33 57.33 12.95 -36.15
N THR A 34 57.43 14.06 -36.88
CA THR A 34 57.97 14.08 -38.25
C THR A 34 59.49 13.93 -38.19
N VAL A 35 60.00 12.75 -38.59
CA VAL A 35 61.44 12.57 -38.83
C VAL A 35 61.73 12.85 -40.30
N THR A 36 62.23 14.06 -40.58
CA THR A 36 62.68 14.44 -41.92
C THR A 36 63.96 13.67 -42.27
N LEU A 37 63.86 12.70 -43.17
CA LEU A 37 65.03 12.07 -43.78
C LEU A 37 65.37 12.81 -45.08
N THR A 38 66.47 13.55 -45.07
CA THR A 38 67.01 14.20 -46.27
C THR A 38 67.46 13.14 -47.27
N PRO A 39 67.01 13.16 -48.54
CA PRO A 39 67.54 12.26 -49.55
C PRO A 39 69.02 12.56 -49.79
N ALA A 40 69.86 11.52 -49.77
CA ALA A 40 71.25 11.66 -50.14
C ALA A 40 71.37 11.79 -51.67
N ASN A 41 71.98 12.87 -52.13
CA ASN A 41 72.53 12.89 -53.47
C ASN A 41 73.70 11.90 -53.52
N ASP A 42 73.70 10.98 -54.48
CA ASP A 42 74.58 11.21 -55.62
C ASP A 42 74.26 10.31 -56.82
N SER A 43 74.87 10.67 -57.95
CA SER A 43 74.66 10.06 -59.26
C SER A 43 75.24 8.64 -59.39
N ASN A 44 74.52 7.76 -60.10
CA ASN A 44 74.98 7.39 -61.44
C ASN A 44 73.92 6.78 -62.36
N THR A 45 74.21 6.77 -63.66
CA THR A 45 73.32 6.26 -64.71
C THR A 45 73.34 4.74 -64.82
N LEU A 46 72.19 4.12 -65.12
CA LEU A 46 72.13 3.02 -66.09
C LEU A 46 70.74 2.96 -66.77
N LYS A 47 70.68 2.25 -67.90
CA LYS A 47 69.70 2.49 -68.99
C LYS A 47 68.56 1.47 -69.07
N THR A 48 67.50 1.91 -69.78
CA THR A 48 66.59 1.14 -70.65
C THR A 48 65.55 0.18 -70.03
N ASN A 49 64.32 0.33 -70.53
CA ASN A 49 63.17 -0.58 -70.48
C ASN A 49 62.55 -0.91 -69.10
N GLY A 50 61.49 -0.16 -68.75
CA GLY A 50 60.42 -0.63 -67.87
C GLY A 50 60.05 0.30 -66.71
N GLY A 51 58.74 0.46 -66.47
CA GLY A 51 58.18 1.00 -65.23
C GLY A 51 58.27 2.51 -65.03
N VAL A 52 57.11 3.16 -64.83
CA VAL A 52 57.03 4.38 -64.01
C VAL A 52 56.69 3.90 -62.60
N PHE A 53 57.56 4.16 -61.63
CA PHE A 53 57.29 3.89 -60.22
C PHE A 53 56.47 5.04 -59.61
N PRO A 54 55.55 4.77 -58.67
CA PRO A 54 54.80 5.81 -57.98
C PRO A 54 55.67 6.58 -56.96
N ASP A 55 55.22 7.77 -56.55
CA ASP A 55 55.88 8.56 -55.50
C ASP A 55 55.64 7.99 -54.08
N GLU A 56 54.53 7.26 -53.91
CA GLU A 56 54.10 6.63 -52.65
C GLU A 56 53.85 5.12 -52.82
N SER A 57 53.90 4.37 -51.72
CA SER A 57 53.54 2.95 -51.63
C SER A 57 52.78 2.65 -50.34
N THR A 58 51.91 1.64 -50.37
CA THR A 58 51.02 1.28 -49.26
C THR A 58 51.32 -0.11 -48.71
N LEU A 59 51.66 -0.16 -47.42
CA LEU A 59 51.73 -1.38 -46.63
C LEU A 59 50.35 -1.67 -46.01
N ALA A 60 49.74 -2.80 -46.38
CA ALA A 60 48.46 -3.27 -45.84
C ALA A 60 48.68 -4.46 -44.91
N ILE A 61 48.46 -4.27 -43.60
CA ILE A 61 48.56 -5.32 -42.58
C ILE A 61 47.17 -5.92 -42.33
N LYS A 62 47.04 -7.23 -42.56
CA LYS A 62 45.82 -8.01 -42.33
C LYS A 62 45.99 -8.90 -41.11
N PHE A 63 45.08 -8.77 -40.15
CA PHE A 63 45.04 -9.60 -38.94
C PHE A 63 44.07 -10.76 -39.16
N MET A 64 44.54 -11.99 -38.95
CA MET A 64 43.79 -13.22 -39.23
C MET A 64 43.63 -14.08 -37.97
N ASP A 65 42.43 -14.61 -37.73
CA ASP A 65 42.18 -15.70 -36.79
C ASP A 65 41.85 -16.96 -37.59
N GLY A 66 42.83 -17.87 -37.71
CA GLY A 66 42.82 -18.92 -38.74
C GLY A 66 42.66 -18.33 -40.14
N ASP A 67 41.66 -18.79 -40.88
CA ASP A 67 41.31 -18.29 -42.21
C ASP A 67 40.43 -17.01 -42.20
N GLN A 68 40.01 -16.53 -41.02
CA GLN A 68 39.11 -15.37 -40.90
C GLN A 68 39.88 -14.05 -40.80
N LEU A 69 39.63 -13.12 -41.72
CA LEU A 69 40.10 -11.73 -41.61
C LEU A 69 39.35 -11.00 -40.48
N VAL A 70 40.05 -10.68 -39.39
CA VAL A 70 39.49 -9.98 -38.21
C VAL A 70 39.85 -8.49 -38.15
N GLY A 71 40.77 -8.02 -38.98
CA GLY A 71 41.04 -6.60 -39.16
C GLY A 71 42.02 -6.27 -40.28
N THR A 72 42.06 -5.00 -40.69
CA THR A 72 43.06 -4.49 -41.64
C THR A 72 43.48 -3.08 -41.24
N LYS A 73 44.77 -2.77 -41.38
CA LYS A 73 45.36 -1.44 -41.20
C LYS A 73 46.25 -1.15 -42.39
N THR A 74 46.32 0.11 -42.81
CA THR A 74 47.07 0.56 -43.98
C THR A 74 47.98 1.72 -43.60
N TYR A 75 49.21 1.70 -44.09
CA TYR A 75 50.20 2.74 -43.89
C TYR A 75 50.84 3.10 -45.22
N THR A 76 50.91 4.38 -45.54
CA THR A 76 51.45 4.89 -46.80
C THR A 76 52.78 5.59 -46.54
N HIS A 77 53.78 5.33 -47.39
CA HIS A 77 55.14 5.87 -47.27
C HIS A 77 55.71 6.23 -48.64
N GLY A 78 56.72 7.10 -48.67
CA GLY A 78 57.46 7.40 -49.89
C GLY A 78 58.25 6.19 -50.40
N THR A 79 58.38 6.07 -51.72
CA THR A 79 58.98 4.88 -52.37
C THR A 79 60.49 4.71 -52.16
N ASN A 80 61.20 5.75 -51.72
CA ASN A 80 62.66 5.71 -51.45
C ASN A 80 63.02 5.42 -49.98
N ALA A 81 62.09 4.92 -49.16
CA ALA A 81 62.28 4.74 -47.71
C ALA A 81 62.05 3.30 -47.24
N ASN A 82 63.01 2.77 -46.47
CA ASN A 82 62.80 1.57 -45.65
C ASN A 82 61.90 1.93 -44.46
N VAL A 83 60.90 1.09 -44.17
CA VAL A 83 59.91 1.32 -43.10
C VAL A 83 60.06 0.26 -42.01
N ASN A 84 59.94 0.67 -40.74
CA ASN A 84 59.89 -0.21 -39.57
C ASN A 84 58.81 0.30 -38.60
N LEU A 85 57.71 -0.43 -38.44
CA LEU A 85 56.53 0.00 -37.67
C LEU A 85 56.34 -0.87 -36.42
N ILE A 86 56.20 -0.24 -35.25
CA ILE A 86 55.67 -0.90 -34.05
C ILE A 86 54.14 -0.94 -34.16
N ILE A 87 53.55 -2.14 -34.18
CA ILE A 87 52.13 -2.33 -34.48
C ILE A 87 51.29 -2.84 -33.29
N ASN A 88 51.84 -2.82 -32.07
CA ASN A 88 51.15 -3.34 -30.88
C ASN A 88 49.76 -2.71 -30.63
N SER A 89 49.56 -1.44 -30.99
CA SER A 89 48.30 -0.71 -30.86
C SER A 89 47.37 -0.82 -32.08
N TRP A 90 47.76 -1.61 -33.09
CA TRP A 90 47.02 -1.74 -34.37
C TRP A 90 46.13 -2.99 -34.43
N ILE A 91 46.34 -3.94 -33.51
CA ILE A 91 45.58 -5.18 -33.38
C ILE A 91 44.09 -4.90 -33.07
N PRO A 92 43.13 -5.69 -33.60
CA PRO A 92 41.71 -5.52 -33.29
C PRO A 92 41.37 -5.80 -31.82
N ASP A 93 40.36 -5.10 -31.30
CA ASP A 93 39.84 -5.31 -29.95
C ASP A 93 39.44 -6.78 -29.72
N ASN A 94 39.77 -7.30 -28.54
CA ASN A 94 39.59 -8.70 -28.14
C ASN A 94 40.53 -9.73 -28.83
N TYR A 95 41.60 -9.30 -29.51
CA TYR A 95 42.64 -10.19 -30.04
C TYR A 95 44.02 -9.86 -29.46
N GLN A 96 44.89 -10.87 -29.40
CA GLN A 96 46.29 -10.77 -29.01
C GLN A 96 47.18 -11.39 -30.10
N PHE A 97 48.44 -10.93 -30.23
CA PHE A 97 49.35 -11.51 -31.21
C PHE A 97 49.65 -12.98 -30.89
N ASN A 98 49.71 -13.82 -31.93
CA ASN A 98 50.22 -15.17 -31.75
C ASN A 98 51.75 -15.13 -31.78
N TYR A 99 52.37 -14.77 -30.65
CA TYR A 99 53.83 -14.60 -30.53
C TYR A 99 54.62 -15.87 -30.92
N ALA A 100 54.03 -17.06 -30.84
CA ALA A 100 54.67 -18.31 -31.29
C ALA A 100 54.86 -18.39 -32.81
N ASN A 101 54.16 -17.56 -33.59
CA ASN A 101 54.24 -17.49 -35.06
C ASN A 101 55.06 -16.28 -35.56
N ILE A 102 55.75 -15.53 -34.67
CA ILE A 102 56.54 -14.36 -35.03
C ILE A 102 57.98 -14.57 -34.54
N THR A 103 58.97 -14.46 -35.44
CA THR A 103 60.38 -14.70 -35.10
C THR A 103 61.01 -13.54 -34.33
N PRO A 104 61.94 -13.77 -33.39
CA PRO A 104 62.60 -12.72 -32.61
C PRO A 104 63.77 -12.02 -33.32
N GLU A 105 63.89 -12.16 -34.65
CA GLU A 105 65.06 -11.72 -35.43
C GLU A 105 64.68 -10.62 -36.44
N PRO A 106 65.39 -9.48 -36.49
CA PRO A 106 65.01 -8.30 -37.29
C PRO A 106 65.15 -8.47 -38.81
N ASN A 107 65.64 -9.62 -39.29
CA ASN A 107 65.83 -9.92 -40.70
C ASN A 107 64.60 -10.58 -41.37
N GLN A 108 63.40 -10.34 -40.84
CA GLN A 108 62.13 -10.78 -41.44
C GLN A 108 61.11 -9.62 -41.52
N PHE A 109 60.15 -9.74 -42.45
CA PHE A 109 59.10 -8.73 -42.66
C PHE A 109 58.23 -8.48 -41.41
N VAL A 110 58.12 -9.45 -40.49
CA VAL A 110 57.48 -9.29 -39.18
C VAL A 110 58.35 -9.96 -38.12
N TYR A 111 58.70 -9.25 -37.05
CA TYR A 111 59.56 -9.78 -35.99
C TYR A 111 59.21 -9.23 -34.60
N LEU A 112 59.79 -9.81 -33.56
CA LEU A 112 59.66 -9.35 -32.17
C LEU A 112 60.92 -8.62 -31.70
N ASN A 113 60.74 -7.53 -30.97
CA ASN A 113 61.78 -6.85 -30.21
C ASN A 113 61.33 -6.71 -28.76
N GLY A 114 61.73 -7.65 -27.90
CA GLY A 114 61.14 -7.80 -26.58
C GLY A 114 59.63 -8.10 -26.68
N ASN A 115 58.80 -7.18 -26.21
CA ASN A 115 57.33 -7.28 -26.29
C ASN A 115 56.73 -6.54 -27.51
N GLU A 116 57.55 -5.83 -28.29
CA GLU A 116 57.09 -5.05 -29.45
C GLU A 116 57.04 -5.94 -30.70
N VAL A 117 55.95 -5.84 -31.46
CA VAL A 117 55.79 -6.48 -32.77
C VAL A 117 56.12 -5.44 -33.82
N HIS A 118 57.20 -5.70 -34.56
CA HIS A 118 57.68 -4.85 -35.63
C HIS A 118 57.29 -5.41 -37.00
N VAL A 119 56.94 -4.53 -37.92
CA VAL A 119 56.79 -4.84 -39.35
C VAL A 119 57.80 -4.02 -40.14
N TRP A 120 58.72 -4.69 -40.83
CA TRP A 120 59.76 -4.06 -41.65
C TRP A 120 59.51 -4.33 -43.13
N THR A 121 59.73 -3.32 -43.98
CA THR A 121 59.67 -3.48 -45.43
C THR A 121 60.53 -2.47 -46.18
N ASN A 122 60.95 -2.88 -47.38
CA ASN A 122 61.67 -2.12 -48.39
C ASN A 122 61.09 -2.34 -49.80
N VAL A 123 59.82 -2.78 -49.89
CA VAL A 123 59.17 -3.21 -51.15
C VAL A 123 57.93 -2.37 -51.42
N PHE A 124 57.70 -2.02 -52.69
CA PHE A 124 56.49 -1.32 -53.15
C PHE A 124 55.22 -2.15 -52.92
N ASP A 125 54.13 -1.49 -52.51
CA ASP A 125 52.76 -2.02 -52.33
C ASP A 125 52.64 -3.46 -51.77
N GLN A 126 53.02 -3.63 -50.49
CA GLN A 126 53.01 -4.93 -49.82
C GLN A 126 51.73 -5.19 -49.01
N THR A 127 51.20 -6.41 -49.08
CA THR A 127 50.28 -6.94 -48.06
C THR A 127 51.02 -7.89 -47.12
N VAL A 128 50.95 -7.62 -45.81
CA VAL A 128 51.47 -8.47 -44.73
C VAL A 128 50.31 -9.13 -44.01
N ILE A 129 50.44 -10.41 -43.67
CA ILE A 129 49.41 -11.19 -42.96
C ILE A 129 49.98 -11.59 -41.60
N ILE A 130 49.22 -11.34 -40.52
CA ILE A 130 49.63 -11.61 -39.14
C ILE A 130 48.54 -12.42 -38.44
N ASN A 131 48.91 -13.60 -37.95
CA ASN A 131 48.01 -14.47 -37.21
C ASN A 131 47.87 -13.98 -35.76
N VAL A 132 46.64 -13.77 -35.32
CA VAL A 132 46.26 -13.38 -33.96
C VAL A 132 45.48 -14.50 -33.29
N LEU A 133 45.32 -14.43 -31.98
CA LEU A 133 44.48 -15.32 -31.19
C LEU A 133 43.38 -14.51 -30.50
N PRO A 134 42.15 -15.02 -30.41
CA PRO A 134 41.10 -14.38 -29.63
C PRO A 134 41.47 -14.40 -28.14
N ILE A 135 41.28 -13.26 -27.48
CA ILE A 135 41.36 -13.15 -26.01
C ILE A 135 40.08 -13.75 -25.46
N ALA A 136 40.21 -14.78 -24.62
CA ALA A 136 39.05 -15.41 -23.98
C ALA A 136 38.24 -14.35 -23.20
N PRO A 137 36.91 -14.21 -23.43
CA PRO A 137 36.13 -13.15 -22.81
C PRO A 137 36.12 -13.34 -21.30
N GLN A 138 36.60 -12.34 -20.56
CA GLN A 138 36.67 -12.40 -19.10
C GLN A 138 35.24 -12.50 -18.53
N LYS A 139 35.03 -13.41 -17.57
CA LYS A 139 33.72 -13.65 -16.95
C LYS A 139 33.79 -13.49 -15.45
N THR A 140 32.78 -12.82 -14.92
CA THR A 140 32.63 -12.45 -13.52
C THR A 140 31.37 -13.10 -12.95
N THR A 141 31.41 -13.53 -11.69
CA THR A 141 30.24 -14.12 -11.02
C THR A 141 29.32 -13.04 -10.47
N ILE A 142 28.01 -13.18 -10.72
CA ILE A 142 26.94 -12.45 -10.03
C ILE A 142 26.27 -13.43 -9.06
N SER A 143 26.18 -13.05 -7.79
CA SER A 143 25.53 -13.81 -6.72
C SER A 143 24.32 -13.05 -6.18
N VAL A 144 23.19 -13.74 -6.00
CA VAL A 144 21.93 -13.20 -5.48
C VAL A 144 21.56 -13.93 -4.19
N HIS A 145 21.54 -13.18 -3.08
CA HIS A 145 21.34 -13.70 -1.73
C HIS A 145 19.97 -13.35 -1.14
N TYR A 146 19.50 -14.20 -0.23
CA TYR A 146 18.18 -14.10 0.40
C TYR A 146 18.32 -14.09 1.92
N VAL A 147 18.10 -12.93 2.52
CA VAL A 147 18.32 -12.69 3.96
C VAL A 147 17.07 -12.13 4.63
N ASP A 148 16.94 -12.35 5.93
CA ASP A 148 15.89 -11.70 6.71
C ASP A 148 16.26 -10.26 7.14
N GLU A 149 15.38 -9.59 7.88
CA GLU A 149 15.61 -8.22 8.34
C GLU A 149 16.83 -8.01 9.25
N SER A 150 17.41 -9.08 9.82
CA SER A 150 18.68 -9.02 10.58
C SER A 150 19.92 -9.16 9.69
N GLY A 151 19.76 -9.52 8.41
CA GLY A 151 20.85 -9.91 7.51
C GLY A 151 21.17 -11.41 7.54
N SER A 152 20.45 -12.21 8.34
CA SER A 152 20.67 -13.66 8.44
C SER A 152 20.15 -14.40 7.19
N PRO A 153 20.89 -15.36 6.60
CA PRO A 153 20.41 -16.18 5.49
C PRO A 153 19.13 -16.96 5.84
N ILE A 154 18.16 -16.99 4.93
CA ILE A 154 16.87 -17.64 5.19
C ILE A 154 16.97 -19.15 4.97
N SER A 155 16.77 -19.92 6.04
CA SER A 155 16.83 -21.38 6.01
C SER A 155 15.87 -21.99 4.98
N GLY A 156 16.34 -22.99 4.23
CA GLY A 156 15.59 -23.66 3.17
C GLY A 156 15.60 -22.94 1.81
N ILE A 157 16.32 -21.82 1.65
CA ILE A 157 16.41 -21.07 0.38
C ILE A 157 17.88 -20.91 -0.06
N THR A 158 18.23 -21.50 -1.21
CA THR A 158 19.56 -21.39 -1.79
C THR A 158 19.77 -20.04 -2.48
N SER A 159 20.94 -19.41 -2.28
CA SER A 159 21.37 -18.26 -3.09
C SER A 159 21.55 -18.67 -4.55
N LYS A 160 21.32 -17.76 -5.50
CA LYS A 160 21.58 -18.01 -6.94
C LYS A 160 22.95 -17.44 -7.33
N SER A 161 23.65 -18.08 -8.25
CA SER A 161 24.91 -17.60 -8.80
C SER A 161 25.06 -17.97 -10.27
N PHE A 162 25.59 -17.06 -11.09
CA PHE A 162 25.88 -17.29 -12.51
C PHE A 162 27.07 -16.42 -12.96
N THR A 163 27.73 -16.81 -14.04
CA THR A 163 28.85 -16.05 -14.64
C THR A 163 28.39 -15.28 -15.87
N GLN A 164 28.87 -14.05 -16.03
CA GLN A 164 28.52 -13.14 -17.12
C GLN A 164 29.78 -12.40 -17.60
N GLU A 165 29.82 -12.00 -18.87
CA GLU A 165 30.99 -11.38 -19.50
C GLU A 165 31.21 -9.94 -19.05
N VAL A 166 32.46 -9.55 -18.82
CA VAL A 166 32.85 -8.17 -18.48
C VAL A 166 32.39 -7.20 -19.58
N ASN A 167 31.99 -5.99 -19.20
CA ASN A 167 31.35 -4.96 -20.04
C ASN A 167 29.95 -5.30 -20.59
N SER A 168 29.45 -6.53 -20.46
CA SER A 168 28.04 -6.83 -20.74
C SER A 168 27.11 -6.41 -19.60
N SER A 169 25.81 -6.30 -19.87
CA SER A 169 24.80 -5.91 -18.87
C SER A 169 24.20 -7.10 -18.12
N TYR A 170 23.74 -6.86 -16.89
CA TYR A 170 22.96 -7.83 -16.11
C TYR A 170 21.68 -7.19 -15.54
N ASP A 171 20.63 -8.01 -15.43
CA ASP A 171 19.37 -7.66 -14.75
C ASP A 171 18.93 -8.83 -13.87
N VAL A 172 19.05 -8.65 -12.54
CA VAL A 172 18.50 -9.56 -11.53
C VAL A 172 17.28 -8.95 -10.82
N SER A 173 16.68 -7.90 -11.39
CA SER A 173 15.44 -7.29 -10.93
C SER A 173 14.18 -8.05 -11.38
N GLY A 174 14.32 -9.06 -12.24
CA GLY A 174 13.25 -9.96 -12.67
C GLY A 174 12.57 -10.74 -11.53
N ALA A 175 11.43 -11.36 -11.83
CA ALA A 175 10.66 -12.14 -10.86
C ALA A 175 11.40 -13.41 -10.40
N ASP A 176 12.22 -14.01 -11.26
CA ASP A 176 12.95 -15.25 -11.00
C ASP A 176 14.01 -15.11 -9.90
N PHE A 177 14.47 -13.88 -9.64
CA PHE A 177 15.39 -13.53 -8.56
C PHE A 177 14.67 -13.03 -7.30
N LYS A 178 13.34 -13.06 -7.28
CA LYS A 178 12.48 -12.60 -6.17
C LYS A 178 11.53 -13.73 -5.73
N PRO A 179 12.06 -14.88 -5.25
CA PRO A 179 11.27 -16.06 -4.93
C PRO A 179 10.22 -15.78 -3.84
N VAL A 180 9.10 -16.51 -3.90
CA VAL A 180 8.09 -16.51 -2.85
C VAL A 180 8.53 -17.50 -1.77
N ILE A 181 9.02 -16.98 -0.64
CA ILE A 181 9.56 -17.77 0.47
C ILE A 181 8.44 -18.07 1.48
N PRO A 182 8.11 -19.34 1.79
CA PRO A 182 7.11 -19.67 2.81
C PRO A 182 7.46 -19.07 4.17
N GLY A 183 6.48 -18.43 4.83
CA GLY A 183 6.70 -17.78 6.12
C GLY A 183 7.46 -16.44 6.06
N TYR A 184 7.78 -15.91 4.88
CA TYR A 184 8.42 -14.61 4.70
C TYR A 184 7.73 -13.75 3.61
N THR A 185 8.04 -12.46 3.56
CA THR A 185 7.57 -11.50 2.54
C THR A 185 8.73 -10.58 2.14
N LEU A 186 9.00 -10.43 0.84
CA LEU A 186 10.04 -9.53 0.33
C LEU A 186 9.79 -8.09 0.80
N ASP A 187 10.78 -7.46 1.45
CA ASP A 187 10.65 -6.07 1.88
C ASP A 187 10.92 -5.12 0.73
N THR A 188 9.85 -4.65 0.09
CA THR A 188 9.91 -3.73 -1.05
C THR A 188 10.44 -2.33 -0.71
N SER A 189 10.74 -2.02 0.56
CA SER A 189 11.45 -0.79 0.96
C SER A 189 12.97 -0.98 1.01
N LYS A 190 13.45 -2.23 1.07
CA LYS A 190 14.87 -2.62 1.11
C LYS A 190 15.28 -3.36 -0.17
N LEU A 191 14.83 -2.89 -1.34
CA LEU A 191 15.27 -3.44 -2.62
C LEU A 191 16.70 -2.99 -2.93
N PRO A 192 17.60 -3.91 -3.37
CA PRO A 192 18.97 -3.57 -3.74
C PRO A 192 18.99 -2.61 -4.94
N THR A 193 19.82 -1.58 -4.84
CA THR A 193 20.04 -0.58 -5.89
C THR A 193 20.88 -1.11 -7.04
N ASN A 194 21.74 -2.10 -6.79
CA ASN A 194 22.57 -2.80 -7.77
C ASN A 194 21.87 -4.04 -8.38
N ALA A 195 20.54 -4.04 -8.49
CA ALA A 195 19.81 -5.13 -9.15
C ALA A 195 19.99 -5.17 -10.68
N THR A 196 20.58 -4.13 -11.26
CA THR A 196 20.86 -3.98 -12.70
C THR A 196 22.17 -3.22 -12.87
N GLY A 197 22.98 -3.55 -13.87
CA GLY A 197 24.20 -2.78 -14.16
C GLY A 197 25.03 -3.35 -15.31
N ILE A 198 26.26 -2.87 -15.42
CA ILE A 198 27.32 -3.43 -16.27
C ILE A 198 28.24 -4.30 -15.41
N VAL A 199 28.74 -5.40 -15.96
CA VAL A 199 29.64 -6.34 -15.28
C VAL A 199 31.08 -5.83 -15.32
N GLY A 200 31.68 -5.63 -14.14
CA GLY A 200 33.11 -5.32 -13.98
C GLY A 200 33.95 -6.58 -13.75
N THR A 201 35.26 -6.40 -13.50
CA THR A 201 36.21 -7.49 -13.23
C THR A 201 36.12 -8.10 -11.83
N THR A 202 35.28 -7.56 -10.94
CA THR A 202 35.12 -8.01 -9.55
C THR A 202 33.73 -8.65 -9.32
N PRO A 203 33.64 -9.78 -8.57
CA PRO A 203 32.37 -10.45 -8.32
C PRO A 203 31.29 -9.55 -7.71
N ILE A 204 30.07 -9.65 -8.25
CA ILE A 204 28.94 -8.79 -7.87
C ILE A 204 28.03 -9.55 -6.90
N SER A 205 27.67 -8.92 -5.78
CA SER A 205 26.73 -9.46 -4.80
C SER A 205 25.48 -8.58 -4.71
N VAL A 206 24.30 -9.20 -4.85
CA VAL A 206 22.99 -8.54 -4.80
C VAL A 206 22.15 -9.23 -3.72
N THR A 207 21.59 -8.45 -2.78
CA THR A 207 20.90 -9.02 -1.62
C THR A 207 19.44 -8.59 -1.56
N TYR A 208 18.52 -9.55 -1.52
CA TYR A 208 17.09 -9.32 -1.29
C TYR A 208 16.72 -9.61 0.17
N VAL A 209 16.18 -8.59 0.85
CA VAL A 209 15.80 -8.64 2.26
C VAL A 209 14.32 -9.00 2.41
N TYR A 210 14.00 -9.95 3.29
CA TYR A 210 12.63 -10.39 3.57
C TYR A 210 12.23 -10.18 5.03
N ARG A 211 11.00 -9.70 5.23
CA ARG A 211 10.31 -9.63 6.52
C ARG A 211 9.75 -11.02 6.86
N LYS A 212 9.99 -11.51 8.09
CA LYS A 212 9.35 -12.74 8.58
C LYS A 212 7.86 -12.50 8.76
N ASN A 213 7.02 -13.40 8.27
CA ASN A 213 5.56 -13.26 8.38
C ASN A 213 5.13 -13.57 9.82
N PRO A 214 4.31 -12.72 10.45
CA PRO A 214 3.90 -12.94 11.83
C PRO A 214 2.90 -14.11 11.90
N VAL A 215 3.13 -15.04 12.82
CA VAL A 215 2.33 -16.27 12.98
C VAL A 215 1.16 -16.00 13.89
N ILE A 216 -0.07 -16.25 13.42
CA ILE A 216 -1.29 -16.03 14.22
C ILE A 216 -1.31 -17.02 15.39
N ALA A 217 -1.47 -16.52 16.61
CA ALA A 217 -1.57 -17.34 17.81
C ALA A 217 -2.96 -17.99 17.95
N GLN A 218 -3.05 -18.98 18.83
CA GLN A 218 -4.34 -19.46 19.30
C GLN A 218 -4.99 -18.40 20.23
N PRO A 219 -6.34 -18.35 20.29
CA PRO A 219 -7.04 -17.35 21.07
C PRO A 219 -6.93 -17.57 22.59
N VAL A 220 -6.98 -16.48 23.35
CA VAL A 220 -7.41 -16.52 24.76
C VAL A 220 -8.94 -16.40 24.78
N THR A 221 -9.61 -17.30 25.48
CA THR A 221 -11.05 -17.28 25.71
C THR A 221 -11.33 -16.86 27.15
N VAL A 222 -12.04 -15.75 27.34
CA VAL A 222 -12.43 -15.23 28.65
C VAL A 222 -13.88 -15.61 28.93
N LYS A 223 -14.09 -16.42 29.98
CA LYS A 223 -15.38 -17.00 30.35
C LYS A 223 -15.98 -16.33 31.58
N TYR A 224 -17.30 -16.30 31.63
CA TYR A 224 -18.09 -15.73 32.72
C TYR A 224 -19.03 -16.80 33.27
N VAL A 225 -18.77 -17.26 34.48
CA VAL A 225 -19.53 -18.37 35.10
C VAL A 225 -20.07 -17.98 36.48
N ASP A 226 -21.11 -18.65 36.93
CA ASP A 226 -21.55 -18.57 38.32
C ASP A 226 -20.67 -19.42 39.25
N GLU A 227 -20.98 -19.42 40.55
CA GLU A 227 -20.29 -20.23 41.57
C GLU A 227 -20.44 -21.76 41.36
N ASN A 228 -21.30 -22.21 40.42
CA ASN A 228 -21.43 -23.61 40.01
C ASN A 228 -20.68 -23.92 38.70
N HIS A 229 -19.86 -22.97 38.21
CA HIS A 229 -19.20 -22.99 36.90
C HIS A 229 -20.13 -23.01 35.67
N GLN A 230 -21.42 -22.69 35.84
CA GLN A 230 -22.38 -22.60 34.73
C GLN A 230 -22.21 -21.24 34.00
N PRO A 231 -22.15 -21.20 32.65
CA PRO A 231 -21.92 -19.95 31.92
C PRO A 231 -23.10 -18.97 32.05
N ILE A 232 -22.80 -17.73 32.43
CA ILE A 232 -23.79 -16.66 32.63
C ILE A 232 -23.73 -15.55 31.56
N ALA A 233 -22.65 -15.44 30.78
CA ALA A 233 -22.54 -14.50 29.67
C ALA A 233 -21.73 -15.08 28.50
N ASP A 234 -21.84 -14.48 27.31
CA ASP A 234 -21.08 -14.88 26.12
C ASP A 234 -19.55 -14.77 26.35
N ASP A 235 -18.81 -15.82 26.01
CA ASP A 235 -17.34 -15.85 26.03
C ASP A 235 -16.75 -14.67 25.21
N GLN A 236 -15.82 -13.91 25.81
CA GLN A 236 -15.01 -12.93 25.09
C GLN A 236 -13.72 -13.58 24.57
N ILE A 237 -13.16 -13.05 23.48
CA ILE A 237 -12.00 -13.65 22.80
C ILE A 237 -10.93 -12.59 22.53
N ILE A 238 -9.70 -12.85 22.97
CA ILE A 238 -8.49 -12.09 22.61
C ILE A 238 -7.74 -12.85 21.51
N THR A 239 -7.28 -12.13 20.48
CA THR A 239 -6.42 -12.66 19.42
C THR A 239 -5.21 -11.75 19.20
N GLY A 240 -4.17 -12.33 18.61
CA GLY A 240 -2.93 -11.67 18.20
C GLY A 240 -2.00 -12.67 17.53
N TYR A 241 -0.72 -12.34 17.51
CA TYR A 241 0.35 -13.17 16.97
C TYR A 241 1.13 -13.86 18.09
N VAL A 242 1.89 -14.91 17.74
CA VAL A 242 2.74 -15.64 18.69
C VAL A 242 3.80 -14.67 19.24
N GLY A 243 3.79 -14.46 20.56
CA GLY A 243 4.63 -13.50 21.27
C GLY A 243 3.95 -12.17 21.62
N ASP A 244 2.75 -11.86 21.10
CA ASP A 244 1.98 -10.69 21.55
C ASP A 244 1.50 -10.89 23.00
N SER A 245 1.50 -9.83 23.80
CA SER A 245 0.95 -9.88 25.16
C SER A 245 -0.58 -9.74 25.19
N TYR A 246 -1.22 -10.44 26.12
CA TYR A 246 -2.65 -10.29 26.41
C TYR A 246 -2.87 -9.84 27.87
N ASN A 247 -3.97 -9.13 28.07
CA ASN A 247 -4.46 -8.71 29.37
C ASN A 247 -5.99 -8.84 29.40
N ALA A 248 -6.47 -9.72 30.27
CA ALA A 248 -7.86 -9.96 30.60
C ALA A 248 -8.22 -9.47 32.03
N ALA A 249 -7.26 -8.92 32.79
CA ALA A 249 -7.43 -8.45 34.17
C ALA A 249 -8.19 -7.12 34.28
N GLU A 250 -8.49 -6.48 33.15
CA GLU A 250 -9.10 -5.15 33.04
C GLU A 250 -10.34 -5.17 32.12
N THR A 251 -11.12 -4.09 32.14
CA THR A 251 -12.24 -3.90 31.22
C THR A 251 -11.76 -3.90 29.75
N PRO A 252 -12.47 -4.55 28.81
CA PRO A 252 -13.83 -5.10 28.93
C PRO A 252 -13.90 -6.55 29.42
N TYR A 253 -12.77 -7.18 29.75
CA TYR A 253 -12.69 -8.61 30.05
C TYR A 253 -12.97 -8.92 31.53
N LYS A 254 -12.37 -8.16 32.46
CA LYS A 254 -12.84 -8.11 33.84
C LYS A 254 -13.97 -7.09 33.95
N VAL A 255 -15.11 -7.50 34.51
CA VAL A 255 -16.23 -6.62 34.85
C VAL A 255 -16.78 -7.00 36.23
N ASP A 256 -17.05 -6.02 37.08
CA ASP A 256 -17.39 -6.27 38.49
C ASP A 256 -18.87 -6.63 38.70
N THR A 257 -19.72 -6.44 37.69
CA THR A 257 -21.15 -6.80 37.72
C THR A 257 -21.65 -7.22 36.33
N LEU A 258 -22.50 -8.25 36.28
CA LEU A 258 -23.16 -8.78 35.10
C LEU A 258 -24.67 -8.94 35.34
N THR A 259 -25.46 -8.91 34.27
CA THR A 259 -26.90 -9.19 34.31
C THR A 259 -27.24 -10.27 33.30
N SER A 260 -27.88 -11.35 33.74
CA SER A 260 -28.20 -12.51 32.90
C SER A 260 -29.48 -13.20 33.37
N HIS A 261 -30.36 -13.56 32.43
CA HIS A 261 -31.63 -14.27 32.69
C HIS A 261 -32.46 -13.68 33.85
N ASN A 262 -32.59 -12.34 33.89
CA ASN A 262 -33.27 -11.58 34.95
C ASN A 262 -32.63 -11.68 36.35
N ASN A 263 -31.35 -12.05 36.44
CA ASN A 263 -30.55 -12.03 37.67
C ASN A 263 -29.38 -11.05 37.53
N ILE A 264 -28.97 -10.43 38.64
CA ILE A 264 -27.77 -9.60 38.75
C ILE A 264 -26.70 -10.42 39.50
N TYR A 265 -25.47 -10.35 38.99
CA TYR A 265 -24.31 -11.11 39.46
C TYR A 265 -23.14 -10.16 39.75
N GLN A 266 -22.42 -10.35 40.85
CA GLN A 266 -21.19 -9.62 41.20
C GLN A 266 -19.96 -10.52 41.11
N LEU A 267 -18.83 -9.95 40.71
CA LEU A 267 -17.57 -10.69 40.57
C LEU A 267 -17.05 -11.18 41.93
N VAL A 268 -16.70 -12.47 42.03
CA VAL A 268 -16.10 -13.04 43.24
C VAL A 268 -14.61 -12.68 43.27
N THR A 269 -14.29 -11.57 43.95
CA THR A 269 -12.92 -11.03 44.02
C THR A 269 -11.90 -11.92 44.73
N THR A 270 -12.36 -12.94 45.47
CA THR A 270 -11.53 -14.00 46.06
C THR A 270 -11.23 -15.16 45.11
N GLN A 271 -11.83 -15.19 43.91
CA GLN A 271 -11.65 -16.23 42.89
C GLN A 271 -11.22 -15.62 41.54
N LEU A 272 -10.21 -14.75 41.56
CA LEU A 272 -9.64 -14.17 40.34
C LEU A 272 -8.67 -15.15 39.66
N PRO A 273 -8.73 -15.31 38.32
CA PRO A 273 -7.84 -16.20 37.58
C PRO A 273 -6.40 -15.68 37.57
N THR A 274 -5.45 -16.55 37.91
CA THR A 274 -4.00 -16.24 37.95
C THR A 274 -3.40 -16.03 36.55
N ASN A 275 -4.00 -16.62 35.52
CA ASN A 275 -3.57 -16.48 34.12
C ASN A 275 -4.27 -15.32 33.37
N ALA A 276 -4.73 -14.29 34.09
CA ALA A 276 -5.40 -13.14 33.47
C ALA A 276 -4.48 -12.30 32.56
N THR A 277 -3.16 -12.46 32.64
CA THR A 277 -2.16 -11.83 31.75
C THR A 277 -1.13 -12.84 31.29
N GLY A 278 -0.50 -12.58 30.14
CA GLY A 278 0.57 -13.45 29.62
C GLY A 278 0.94 -13.13 28.17
N LEU A 279 1.61 -14.08 27.52
CA LEU A 279 1.92 -14.04 26.08
C LEU A 279 1.03 -15.03 25.31
N LEU A 280 0.67 -14.65 24.08
CA LEU A 280 -0.07 -15.49 23.14
C LEU A 280 0.88 -16.50 22.46
N GLY A 281 0.42 -17.75 22.32
CA GLY A 281 1.24 -18.87 21.86
C GLY A 281 0.56 -19.80 20.86
N ASN A 282 1.13 -20.98 20.70
CA ASN A 282 0.63 -22.02 19.79
C ASN A 282 -0.55 -22.82 20.37
N GLU A 283 -0.90 -22.60 21.64
CA GLU A 283 -1.94 -23.29 22.39
C GLU A 283 -3.03 -22.31 22.86
N ALA A 284 -4.28 -22.78 22.91
CA ALA A 284 -5.42 -21.94 23.28
C ALA A 284 -5.52 -21.79 24.80
N ILE A 285 -5.68 -20.55 25.27
CA ILE A 285 -5.71 -20.22 26.70
C ILE A 285 -7.16 -19.98 27.13
N THR A 286 -7.54 -20.41 28.34
CA THR A 286 -8.84 -20.08 28.95
C THR A 286 -8.62 -19.32 30.26
N VAL A 287 -9.27 -18.16 30.37
CA VAL A 287 -9.33 -17.33 31.57
C VAL A 287 -10.78 -17.36 32.05
N THR A 288 -11.03 -17.62 33.33
CA THR A 288 -12.41 -17.77 33.86
C THR A 288 -12.64 -16.82 35.02
N TYR A 289 -13.70 -16.02 34.94
CA TYR A 289 -14.19 -15.19 36.04
C TYR A 289 -15.46 -15.80 36.65
N VAL A 290 -15.46 -15.95 37.97
CA VAL A 290 -16.56 -16.53 38.76
C VAL A 290 -17.39 -15.43 39.41
N TYR A 291 -18.72 -15.57 39.39
CA TYR A 291 -19.66 -14.54 39.86
C TYR A 291 -20.72 -15.10 40.83
N ARG A 292 -20.98 -14.35 41.91
CA ARG A 292 -22.06 -14.58 42.86
C ARG A 292 -23.35 -13.94 42.37
N LYS A 293 -24.47 -14.68 42.38
CA LYS A 293 -25.81 -14.08 42.19
C LYS A 293 -26.17 -13.24 43.41
N VAL A 294 -26.60 -11.99 43.19
CA VAL A 294 -26.92 -11.04 44.28
C VAL A 294 -28.34 -10.48 44.25
N ALA A 295 -29.03 -10.47 43.09
CA ALA A 295 -30.42 -10.01 43.00
C ALA A 295 -31.18 -10.60 41.79
N THR A 296 -32.49 -10.36 41.75
CA THR A 296 -33.38 -10.60 40.61
C THR A 296 -33.99 -9.28 40.13
N THR A 297 -34.26 -9.15 38.83
CA THR A 297 -34.83 -7.90 38.24
C THR A 297 -36.35 -7.80 38.38
N ALA A 298 -36.99 -8.68 39.15
CA ALA A 298 -38.45 -8.77 39.26
C ALA A 298 -39.10 -7.54 39.93
N ASP A 299 -38.39 -6.89 40.85
CA ASP A 299 -38.92 -5.76 41.64
C ASP A 299 -38.71 -4.38 41.00
N ASN A 300 -38.12 -4.26 39.80
CA ASN A 300 -37.72 -2.96 39.25
C ASN A 300 -38.22 -2.72 37.82
N ALA A 301 -39.15 -1.77 37.69
CA ALA A 301 -39.54 -1.16 36.43
C ALA A 301 -38.50 -0.11 35.98
N THR A 302 -38.63 0.39 34.75
CA THR A 302 -37.82 1.52 34.28
C THR A 302 -38.59 2.44 33.34
N VAL A 303 -38.47 3.74 33.58
CA VAL A 303 -38.93 4.84 32.73
C VAL A 303 -37.71 5.43 32.03
N ILE A 304 -37.74 5.51 30.70
CA ILE A 304 -36.65 6.04 29.90
C ILE A 304 -37.01 7.46 29.42
N VAL A 305 -36.27 8.45 29.91
CA VAL A 305 -36.40 9.86 29.53
C VAL A 305 -35.49 10.16 28.33
N ASN A 306 -36.09 10.54 27.20
CA ASN A 306 -35.41 10.85 25.95
C ASN A 306 -35.33 12.37 25.69
N TYR A 307 -34.25 12.79 25.01
CA TYR A 307 -33.95 14.19 24.72
C TYR A 307 -33.74 14.40 23.22
N VAL A 308 -34.73 15.02 22.57
CA VAL A 308 -34.88 14.95 21.11
C VAL A 308 -34.91 16.34 20.46
N ASP A 309 -34.18 16.51 19.37
CA ASP A 309 -34.31 17.67 18.47
C ASP A 309 -35.69 17.64 17.79
N ARG A 310 -36.51 18.68 18.02
CA ARG A 310 -37.88 18.80 17.50
C ARG A 310 -37.98 18.66 15.99
N ASP A 311 -37.04 19.26 15.26
CA ASP A 311 -37.05 19.28 13.79
C ASP A 311 -36.47 17.99 13.22
N SER A 312 -35.31 17.56 13.74
CA SER A 312 -34.53 16.45 13.16
C SER A 312 -34.83 15.07 13.75
N HIS A 313 -35.57 15.01 14.87
CA HIS A 313 -35.90 13.80 15.63
C HIS A 313 -34.65 12.99 16.05
N LEU A 314 -33.51 13.67 16.23
CA LEU A 314 -32.25 13.08 16.69
C LEU A 314 -32.12 13.21 18.21
N MET A 315 -31.52 12.19 18.84
CA MET A 315 -31.11 12.27 20.24
C MET A 315 -29.97 13.28 20.40
N ILE A 316 -30.21 14.33 21.19
CA ILE A 316 -29.28 15.44 21.46
C ILE A 316 -28.61 15.35 22.85
N LYS A 317 -29.12 14.47 23.72
CA LYS A 317 -28.50 14.07 24.99
C LYS A 317 -28.79 12.59 25.19
N ASN A 318 -27.91 11.89 25.90
CA ASN A 318 -28.13 10.48 26.22
C ASN A 318 -29.42 10.35 27.04
N SER A 319 -30.25 9.36 26.70
CA SER A 319 -31.45 9.06 27.49
C SER A 319 -31.07 8.70 28.92
N GLN A 320 -31.90 9.07 29.89
CA GLN A 320 -31.71 8.74 31.30
C GLN A 320 -32.79 7.78 31.77
N SER A 321 -32.42 6.83 32.63
CA SER A 321 -33.34 5.92 33.29
C SER A 321 -33.77 6.47 34.65
N ILE A 322 -35.06 6.33 34.95
CA ILE A 322 -35.60 6.35 36.31
C ILE A 322 -36.03 4.91 36.59
N SER A 323 -35.67 4.37 37.75
CA SER A 323 -35.99 3.00 38.15
C SER A 323 -36.59 3.01 39.56
N GLY A 324 -37.53 2.09 39.80
CA GLY A 324 -38.32 1.98 41.03
C GLY A 324 -39.28 0.79 40.91
N LYS A 325 -40.05 0.50 41.95
CA LYS A 325 -40.87 -0.72 41.97
C LYS A 325 -42.13 -0.56 41.13
N VAL A 326 -42.63 -1.65 40.56
CA VAL A 326 -43.95 -1.65 39.89
C VAL A 326 -45.00 -1.17 40.90
N GLY A 327 -45.74 -0.12 40.55
CA GLY A 327 -46.69 0.58 41.43
C GLY A 327 -46.15 1.88 42.04
N ASP A 328 -44.83 2.04 42.25
CA ASP A 328 -44.26 3.26 42.82
C ASP A 328 -44.49 4.48 41.89
N PRO A 329 -44.64 5.70 42.43
CA PRO A 329 -44.71 6.91 41.62
C PRO A 329 -43.33 7.29 41.04
N TYR A 330 -43.30 7.75 39.79
CA TYR A 330 -42.12 8.37 39.18
C TYR A 330 -42.37 9.83 38.83
N GLN A 331 -41.29 10.63 38.82
CA GLN A 331 -41.29 11.98 38.26
C GLN A 331 -40.07 12.18 37.33
N ALA A 332 -40.36 12.46 36.06
CA ALA A 332 -39.39 12.80 35.02
C ALA A 332 -39.20 14.32 34.85
N THR A 333 -39.51 15.09 35.88
CA THR A 333 -39.40 16.56 35.95
C THR A 333 -38.01 17.00 36.50
N GLY A 334 -37.80 18.30 36.71
CA GLY A 334 -36.61 18.83 37.39
C GLY A 334 -35.30 18.49 36.67
N ASN A 335 -34.43 17.69 37.30
CA ASN A 335 -33.16 17.23 36.73
C ASN A 335 -33.32 16.46 35.41
N TYR A 336 -34.47 15.85 35.19
CA TYR A 336 -34.82 15.15 33.95
C TYR A 336 -35.42 16.08 32.88
N GLN A 337 -35.73 17.34 33.21
CA GLN A 337 -36.28 18.38 32.33
C GLN A 337 -35.36 19.62 32.26
N PRO A 338 -34.10 19.49 31.78
CA PRO A 338 -33.21 20.63 31.65
C PRO A 338 -33.76 21.63 30.62
N SER A 339 -33.75 22.92 30.94
CA SER A 339 -34.25 24.00 30.08
C SER A 339 -33.43 24.21 28.81
N THR A 340 -32.15 23.83 28.83
CA THR A 340 -31.26 23.81 27.66
C THR A 340 -30.37 22.58 27.62
N ILE A 341 -29.93 22.19 26.42
CA ILE A 341 -29.01 21.09 26.15
C ILE A 341 -27.95 21.58 25.15
N VAL A 342 -26.66 21.40 25.45
CA VAL A 342 -25.58 21.65 24.49
C VAL A 342 -25.23 20.37 23.75
N TYR A 343 -25.40 20.37 22.43
CA TYR A 343 -25.11 19.22 21.57
C TYR A 343 -24.25 19.62 20.38
N LYS A 344 -23.07 19.00 20.25
CA LYS A 344 -22.11 19.27 19.15
C LYS A 344 -21.68 20.75 19.02
N GLY A 345 -21.77 21.52 20.12
CA GLY A 345 -21.47 22.96 20.17
C GLY A 345 -22.68 23.87 19.93
N ASP A 346 -23.84 23.31 19.62
CA ASP A 346 -25.10 24.06 19.46
C ASP A 346 -25.93 23.98 20.75
N THR A 347 -26.44 25.12 21.23
CA THR A 347 -27.39 25.16 22.35
C THR A 347 -28.82 24.97 21.85
N TYR A 348 -29.48 23.97 22.38
CA TYR A 348 -30.89 23.67 22.19
C TYR A 348 -31.70 24.10 23.42
N THR A 349 -32.87 24.68 23.21
CA THR A 349 -33.82 25.11 24.26
C THR A 349 -35.02 24.16 24.29
N LEU A 350 -35.53 23.84 25.47
CA LEU A 350 -36.73 23.01 25.66
C LEU A 350 -37.95 23.64 24.97
N ASP A 351 -38.72 22.86 24.22
CA ASP A 351 -39.98 23.32 23.64
C ASP A 351 -41.12 23.19 24.65
N THR A 352 -41.41 24.29 25.36
CA THR A 352 -42.50 24.39 26.33
C THR A 352 -43.89 24.23 25.71
N ASN A 353 -44.02 24.29 24.39
CA ASN A 353 -45.28 24.06 23.67
C ASN A 353 -45.46 22.58 23.27
N GLN A 354 -44.48 21.71 23.53
CA GLN A 354 -44.48 20.30 23.15
C GLN A 354 -43.90 19.42 24.28
N LEU A 355 -44.38 19.65 25.51
CA LEU A 355 -44.06 18.82 26.67
C LEU A 355 -44.82 17.47 26.60
N PRO A 356 -44.18 16.35 27.00
CA PRO A 356 -44.86 15.06 27.11
C PRO A 356 -45.91 15.08 28.24
N VAL A 357 -47.01 14.34 28.08
CA VAL A 357 -48.11 14.30 29.07
C VAL A 357 -47.84 13.35 30.25
N ASN A 358 -46.91 12.41 30.09
CA ASN A 358 -46.56 11.38 31.07
C ASN A 358 -45.27 11.73 31.86
N VAL A 359 -45.07 13.01 32.20
CA VAL A 359 -43.92 13.44 33.02
C VAL A 359 -43.97 12.94 34.46
N THR A 360 -45.15 12.54 34.93
CA THR A 360 -45.38 11.82 36.18
C THR A 360 -46.33 10.65 35.90
N GLY A 361 -46.29 9.64 36.77
CA GLY A 361 -47.12 8.44 36.67
C GLY A 361 -46.67 7.39 37.68
N THR A 362 -47.20 6.17 37.58
CA THR A 362 -46.70 5.00 38.31
C THR A 362 -45.88 4.10 37.40
N PHE A 363 -44.90 3.42 38.00
CA PHE A 363 -44.09 2.41 37.33
C PHE A 363 -44.94 1.19 36.95
N SER A 364 -44.91 0.80 35.68
CA SER A 364 -45.58 -0.40 35.15
C SER A 364 -44.61 -1.57 34.99
N ASP A 365 -45.16 -2.77 34.87
CA ASP A 365 -44.47 -4.00 34.44
C ASP A 365 -43.73 -3.86 33.09
N SER A 366 -44.24 -3.01 32.20
CA SER A 366 -43.64 -2.67 30.90
C SER A 366 -42.79 -1.39 30.94
N THR A 367 -41.74 -1.33 30.12
CA THR A 367 -40.84 -0.16 30.01
C THR A 367 -41.56 1.06 29.43
N GLN A 368 -41.61 2.15 30.20
CA GLN A 368 -42.24 3.41 29.79
C GLN A 368 -41.23 4.38 29.18
N PHE A 369 -41.73 5.33 28.37
CA PHE A 369 -40.92 6.34 27.71
C PHE A 369 -41.50 7.75 27.91
N VAL A 370 -40.67 8.66 28.43
CA VAL A 370 -40.94 10.11 28.47
C VAL A 370 -40.03 10.77 27.43
N THR A 371 -40.53 11.71 26.64
CA THR A 371 -39.73 12.31 25.55
C THR A 371 -39.90 13.82 25.50
N TYR A 372 -38.84 14.54 25.85
CA TYR A 372 -38.78 16.00 25.75
C TYR A 372 -38.20 16.44 24.40
N TYR A 373 -38.87 17.41 23.77
CA TYR A 373 -38.47 17.99 22.49
C TYR A 373 -37.80 19.36 22.68
N TYR A 374 -36.78 19.64 21.87
CA TYR A 374 -35.96 20.84 21.96
C TYR A 374 -35.72 21.47 20.58
N PHE A 375 -35.71 22.80 20.50
CA PHE A 375 -35.39 23.55 19.29
C PHE A 375 -34.03 24.25 19.42
N LYS A 376 -33.29 24.39 18.32
CA LYS A 376 -31.95 25.02 18.33
C LYS A 376 -32.04 26.54 18.48
N LYS A 377 -31.32 27.11 19.45
CA LYS A 377 -31.16 28.57 19.59
C LYS A 377 -30.27 29.11 18.46
N GLN A 378 -30.66 30.24 17.88
CA GLN A 378 -29.87 30.94 16.87
C GLN A 378 -29.04 32.07 17.53
N THR A 379 -27.84 32.30 17.03
CA THR A 379 -26.90 33.33 17.53
C THR A 379 -26.62 34.35 16.41
N PRO A 380 -26.66 35.67 16.68
CA PRO A 380 -26.31 36.69 15.68
C PRO A 380 -24.85 36.62 15.22
N THR A 381 -24.55 37.17 14.04
CA THR A 381 -23.22 37.12 13.38
C THR A 381 -22.47 38.45 13.39
N PRO A 382 -21.27 38.53 14.00
CA PRO A 382 -20.29 39.61 13.83
C PRO A 382 -19.19 39.30 12.77
N PRO A 383 -18.30 40.25 12.41
CA PRO A 383 -17.33 40.16 11.30
C PRO A 383 -15.92 39.60 11.64
N ASN A 384 -15.09 39.50 10.57
CA ASN A 384 -13.68 39.05 10.43
C ASN A 384 -12.66 40.09 10.99
N PRO A 385 -11.35 39.84 11.34
CA PRO A 385 -10.39 38.89 10.71
C PRO A 385 -9.39 38.11 11.64
N ASN A 386 -8.34 37.50 11.01
CA ASN A 386 -7.23 36.63 11.49
C ASN A 386 -6.03 37.46 12.10
N PRO A 387 -4.91 36.93 12.68
CA PRO A 387 -4.37 35.54 12.73
C PRO A 387 -3.73 34.98 14.06
N GLU A 388 -3.50 33.64 14.09
CA GLU A 388 -2.50 32.73 14.76
C GLU A 388 -1.56 33.13 15.95
N PRO A 389 -0.87 32.19 16.70
CA PRO A 389 -0.70 30.72 16.55
C PRO A 389 -0.82 29.81 17.85
N THR A 390 -0.54 28.50 17.67
CA THR A 390 -0.15 27.33 18.55
C THR A 390 0.21 27.47 20.06
N PRO A 391 0.09 26.43 20.94
CA PRO A 391 0.61 25.04 20.73
C PRO A 391 -0.12 23.79 21.35
N ASN A 392 0.61 22.66 21.35
CA ASN A 392 0.35 21.22 21.68
C ASN A 392 0.35 20.95 23.22
N PRO A 393 0.03 19.75 23.83
CA PRO A 393 -0.29 18.37 23.36
C PRO A 393 -1.67 17.86 23.93
N GLN A 394 -2.03 16.61 24.36
CA GLN A 394 -1.46 15.24 24.44
C GLN A 394 -2.60 14.16 24.51
N PRO A 395 -2.54 12.98 23.83
CA PRO A 395 -3.63 11.96 23.95
C PRO A 395 -3.29 10.45 23.76
N THR A 396 -3.48 9.58 24.78
CA THR A 396 -3.60 8.08 24.67
C THR A 396 -4.03 7.43 26.01
N PRO A 397 -4.41 6.13 26.11
CA PRO A 397 -5.00 5.15 25.15
C PRO A 397 -6.46 4.77 25.59
N SER A 398 -7.32 3.94 24.95
CA SER A 398 -7.27 2.73 24.09
C SER A 398 -6.99 1.40 24.84
N PRO A 399 -7.77 0.32 24.59
CA PRO A 399 -7.28 -0.77 23.72
C PRO A 399 -8.02 -0.90 22.36
N ALA A 400 -7.70 -1.92 21.57
CA ALA A 400 -7.99 -1.98 20.13
C ALA A 400 -8.36 -3.38 19.59
N PRO A 401 -8.98 -3.46 18.39
CA PRO A 401 -9.06 -4.69 17.60
C PRO A 401 -7.73 -4.99 16.91
N ASP A 402 -7.37 -6.27 16.96
CA ASP A 402 -6.22 -6.93 16.35
C ASP A 402 -6.11 -6.71 14.81
N SER A 403 -4.90 -6.94 14.27
CA SER A 403 -4.46 -6.60 12.93
C SER A 403 -4.30 -7.83 12.03
N GLY A 404 -4.60 -7.70 10.74
CA GLY A 404 -4.47 -8.79 9.76
C GLY A 404 -4.03 -8.27 8.38
N GLY A 405 -2.76 -7.92 8.24
CA GLY A 405 -2.19 -7.44 6.97
C GLY A 405 -2.10 -8.55 5.92
N GLY A 406 -2.78 -8.39 4.79
CA GLY A 406 -2.71 -9.32 3.65
C GLY A 406 -2.47 -8.57 2.34
N THR A 407 -1.56 -9.09 1.50
CA THR A 407 -0.74 -8.29 0.56
C THR A 407 -1.37 -8.00 -0.82
N ILE A 408 -2.68 -8.18 -0.95
CA ILE A 408 -3.63 -7.37 -1.74
C ILE A 408 -3.17 -6.84 -3.12
N THR A 409 -2.49 -7.64 -3.96
CA THR A 409 -2.07 -7.20 -5.31
C THR A 409 -2.73 -7.94 -6.46
N ASN A 410 -3.15 -9.21 -6.29
CA ASN A 410 -3.72 -9.99 -7.39
C ASN A 410 -5.27 -10.08 -7.37
N PRO A 411 -5.96 -10.14 -8.54
CA PRO A 411 -7.42 -10.30 -8.61
C PRO A 411 -7.98 -11.61 -8.01
N ASN A 412 -7.12 -12.58 -7.71
CA ASN A 412 -7.46 -13.89 -7.15
C ASN A 412 -7.17 -14.03 -5.65
N GLU A 413 -6.54 -13.02 -5.04
CA GLU A 413 -6.05 -13.07 -3.65
C GLU A 413 -7.21 -12.93 -2.63
N ILE A 414 -7.06 -13.54 -1.45
CA ILE A 414 -8.14 -13.74 -0.47
C ILE A 414 -7.97 -12.78 0.72
N VAL A 415 -8.97 -11.92 0.97
CA VAL A 415 -8.86 -10.91 2.05
C VAL A 415 -8.87 -11.55 3.44
N SER A 416 -8.03 -11.04 4.34
CA SER A 416 -7.92 -11.47 5.73
C SER A 416 -9.23 -11.38 6.53
N ARG A 417 -9.39 -12.21 7.56
CA ARG A 417 -10.42 -12.05 8.61
C ARG A 417 -10.32 -10.63 9.21
N GLY A 418 -11.46 -10.07 9.59
CA GLY A 418 -11.56 -8.66 10.01
C GLY A 418 -11.64 -7.65 8.86
N THR A 419 -11.19 -7.99 7.64
CA THR A 419 -11.32 -7.08 6.49
C THR A 419 -12.78 -6.80 6.18
N VAL A 420 -13.11 -5.52 5.98
CA VAL A 420 -14.44 -5.13 5.48
C VAL A 420 -14.41 -5.07 3.95
N VAL A 421 -15.30 -5.82 3.29
CA VAL A 421 -15.52 -5.83 1.83
C VAL A 421 -16.86 -5.20 1.46
N TYR A 422 -17.02 -4.75 0.22
CA TYR A 422 -18.32 -4.35 -0.34
C TYR A 422 -18.67 -5.14 -1.60
N ALA A 423 -19.97 -5.25 -1.91
CA ALA A 423 -20.43 -5.86 -3.17
C ALA A 423 -20.35 -4.89 -4.37
N ILE A 424 -19.71 -5.31 -5.45
CA ILE A 424 -19.60 -4.59 -6.74
C ILE A 424 -20.84 -4.83 -7.61
N ASN A 425 -21.29 -6.09 -7.67
CA ASN A 425 -22.38 -6.61 -8.49
C ASN A 425 -23.50 -7.20 -7.61
N ARG A 426 -24.56 -7.78 -8.21
CA ARG A 426 -25.60 -8.49 -7.44
C ARG A 426 -24.96 -9.68 -6.73
N ILE A 427 -25.19 -9.82 -5.43
CA ILE A 427 -24.85 -11.03 -4.67
C ILE A 427 -26.04 -11.49 -3.82
N TYR A 428 -25.94 -12.69 -3.27
CA TYR A 428 -26.82 -13.21 -2.23
C TYR A 428 -25.94 -13.62 -1.04
N LEU A 429 -26.50 -13.53 0.16
CA LEU A 429 -25.97 -14.17 1.36
C LEU A 429 -26.58 -15.57 1.45
N TYR A 430 -25.74 -16.57 1.71
CA TYR A 430 -26.16 -17.97 1.82
C TYR A 430 -25.91 -18.51 3.22
N GLN A 431 -26.76 -19.42 3.70
CA GLN A 431 -26.53 -20.14 4.97
C GLN A 431 -25.21 -20.92 4.95
N ASN A 432 -24.87 -21.52 3.79
CA ASN A 432 -23.75 -22.43 3.60
C ASN A 432 -22.87 -22.03 2.39
N PRO A 433 -21.57 -22.39 2.36
CA PRO A 433 -20.67 -22.05 1.26
C PRO A 433 -21.00 -22.77 -0.06
N THR A 434 -21.87 -23.78 -0.02
CA THR A 434 -22.36 -24.56 -1.17
C THR A 434 -23.26 -23.78 -2.13
N PHE A 435 -23.80 -22.62 -1.72
CA PHE A 435 -24.51 -21.69 -2.62
C PHE A 435 -25.79 -22.26 -3.28
N LYS A 436 -26.46 -23.25 -2.68
CA LYS A 436 -27.73 -23.79 -3.19
C LYS A 436 -28.82 -22.70 -3.16
N ILE A 437 -29.77 -22.75 -4.10
CA ILE A 437 -30.79 -21.68 -4.29
C ILE A 437 -31.67 -21.50 -3.04
N ASN A 438 -32.05 -22.61 -2.39
CA ASN A 438 -32.84 -22.63 -1.16
C ASN A 438 -32.09 -22.08 0.08
N GLN A 439 -30.75 -22.00 0.04
CA GLN A 439 -29.93 -21.49 1.16
C GLN A 439 -29.83 -19.96 1.19
N ARG A 440 -30.51 -19.22 0.30
CA ARG A 440 -30.39 -17.76 0.14
C ARG A 440 -31.16 -16.99 1.22
N THR A 441 -30.46 -16.36 2.16
CA THR A 441 -31.08 -15.61 3.28
C THR A 441 -31.34 -14.13 2.97
N VAL A 442 -30.52 -13.52 2.11
CA VAL A 442 -30.61 -12.10 1.74
C VAL A 442 -30.19 -11.88 0.29
N ARG A 443 -30.91 -11.02 -0.42
CA ARG A 443 -30.57 -10.53 -1.77
C ARG A 443 -29.97 -9.12 -1.67
N TYR A 444 -28.85 -8.91 -2.36
CA TYR A 444 -28.23 -7.59 -2.50
C TYR A 444 -28.18 -7.22 -3.98
N VAL A 445 -28.99 -6.25 -4.40
CA VAL A 445 -28.94 -5.73 -5.78
C VAL A 445 -27.67 -4.93 -6.03
N LYS A 446 -27.25 -4.81 -7.31
CA LYS A 446 -26.14 -3.94 -7.71
C LYS A 446 -26.43 -2.49 -7.31
N LYS A 447 -25.53 -1.88 -6.53
CA LYS A 447 -25.66 -0.52 -5.98
C LYS A 447 -24.61 0.44 -6.56
N PRO A 448 -24.93 1.75 -6.65
CA PRO A 448 -23.93 2.79 -6.93
C PRO A 448 -22.89 2.82 -5.81
N ARG A 449 -21.68 3.30 -6.13
CA ARG A 449 -20.47 3.10 -5.31
C ARG A 449 -20.66 3.49 -3.83
N ILE A 450 -21.30 4.64 -3.56
CA ILE A 450 -21.56 5.14 -2.21
C ILE A 450 -22.48 4.24 -1.36
N TYR A 451 -23.40 3.49 -1.99
CA TYR A 451 -24.41 2.65 -1.34
C TYR A 451 -24.16 1.15 -1.49
N ARG A 452 -22.95 0.73 -1.87
CA ARG A 452 -22.61 -0.70 -1.92
C ARG A 452 -22.69 -1.33 -0.51
N PRO A 453 -23.37 -2.47 -0.33
CA PRO A 453 -23.48 -3.12 0.96
C PRO A 453 -22.09 -3.59 1.42
N MET A 454 -21.81 -3.38 2.70
CA MET A 454 -20.56 -3.74 3.37
C MET A 454 -20.73 -4.98 4.25
N PHE A 455 -19.67 -5.78 4.32
CA PHE A 455 -19.60 -7.01 5.08
C PHE A 455 -18.23 -7.11 5.75
N VAL A 456 -18.17 -7.45 7.04
CA VAL A 456 -16.89 -7.84 7.67
C VAL A 456 -16.68 -9.34 7.46
N VAL A 457 -15.48 -9.74 7.03
CA VAL A 457 -15.09 -11.14 6.89
C VAL A 457 -14.82 -11.72 8.27
N THR A 458 -15.60 -12.74 8.64
CA THR A 458 -15.53 -13.42 9.94
C THR A 458 -14.86 -14.80 9.85
N GLY A 459 -14.57 -15.28 8.64
CA GLY A 459 -13.88 -16.53 8.35
C GLY A 459 -14.09 -16.95 6.90
N TYR A 460 -13.95 -18.25 6.61
CA TYR A 460 -14.07 -18.80 5.27
C TYR A 460 -14.90 -20.10 5.26
N GLY A 461 -15.21 -20.59 4.06
CA GLY A 461 -15.72 -21.94 3.82
C GLY A 461 -15.50 -22.34 2.36
N LYS A 462 -15.52 -23.63 2.04
CA LYS A 462 -15.40 -24.15 0.67
C LYS A 462 -16.75 -24.69 0.18
N SER A 463 -17.06 -24.56 -1.10
CA SER A 463 -18.15 -25.36 -1.71
C SER A 463 -17.73 -26.84 -1.83
N THR A 464 -18.66 -27.74 -2.16
CA THR A 464 -18.35 -29.17 -2.43
C THR A 464 -17.21 -29.32 -3.44
N SER A 465 -17.22 -28.53 -4.51
CA SER A 465 -16.13 -28.42 -5.49
C SER A 465 -14.91 -27.58 -5.05
N GLY A 466 -14.60 -27.56 -3.75
CA GLY A 466 -13.42 -26.89 -3.15
C GLY A 466 -13.40 -25.34 -3.19
N ARG A 467 -14.16 -24.69 -4.05
CA ARG A 467 -14.09 -23.24 -4.32
C ARG A 467 -14.38 -22.42 -3.05
N LEU A 468 -13.46 -21.53 -2.66
CA LEU A 468 -13.56 -20.73 -1.42
C LEU A 468 -14.70 -19.70 -1.43
N ARG A 469 -15.21 -19.36 -0.24
CA ARG A 469 -16.23 -18.35 0.10
C ARG A 469 -15.80 -17.59 1.35
N TYR A 470 -16.16 -16.31 1.45
CA TYR A 470 -16.04 -15.56 2.69
C TYR A 470 -17.23 -15.87 3.61
N LYS A 471 -16.99 -16.29 4.85
CA LYS A 471 -17.99 -16.23 5.94
C LYS A 471 -18.00 -14.78 6.44
N VAL A 472 -19.18 -14.19 6.57
CA VAL A 472 -19.32 -12.74 6.81
C VAL A 472 -20.42 -12.37 7.79
N ARG A 473 -20.37 -11.13 8.29
CA ARG A 473 -21.45 -10.41 8.98
C ARG A 473 -21.75 -9.10 8.25
N ASP A 474 -23.03 -8.80 8.00
CA ASP A 474 -23.48 -7.52 7.43
C ASP A 474 -23.24 -6.36 8.42
N VAL A 475 -22.58 -5.29 7.96
CA VAL A 475 -22.24 -4.11 8.79
C VAL A 475 -22.91 -2.82 8.29
N ASN A 476 -24.05 -2.93 7.61
CA ASN A 476 -24.79 -1.79 7.06
C ASN A 476 -25.75 -1.22 8.11
N HIS A 477 -25.21 -0.41 9.02
CA HIS A 477 -25.92 0.10 10.22
C HIS A 477 -27.31 0.75 9.98
N LEU A 478 -27.56 1.26 8.76
CA LEU A 478 -28.81 1.92 8.34
C LEU A 478 -29.76 1.00 7.52
N SER A 479 -29.59 -0.32 7.58
CA SER A 479 -30.37 -1.29 6.79
C SER A 479 -30.97 -2.42 7.63
N LYS A 480 -32.13 -2.95 7.19
CA LYS A 480 -32.79 -4.12 7.79
C LYS A 480 -32.02 -5.45 7.63
N THR A 481 -30.86 -5.43 6.96
CA THR A 481 -29.97 -6.60 6.80
C THR A 481 -28.80 -6.60 7.79
N ARG A 482 -28.62 -5.54 8.58
CA ARG A 482 -27.56 -5.38 9.59
C ARG A 482 -27.43 -6.64 10.46
N TYR A 483 -26.18 -6.99 10.78
CA TYR A 483 -25.78 -8.15 11.57
C TYR A 483 -26.09 -9.54 11.00
N LYS A 484 -26.86 -9.68 9.90
CA LYS A 484 -27.10 -11.01 9.29
C LYS A 484 -25.78 -11.64 8.85
N THR A 485 -25.63 -12.94 9.14
CA THR A 485 -24.44 -13.74 8.87
C THR A 485 -24.68 -14.77 7.76
N GLY A 486 -23.59 -15.30 7.21
CA GLY A 486 -23.63 -16.32 6.16
C GLY A 486 -22.40 -16.24 5.26
N TYR A 487 -22.51 -16.76 4.04
CA TYR A 487 -21.41 -16.85 3.07
C TYR A 487 -21.66 -15.99 1.82
N ILE A 488 -20.60 -15.32 1.34
CA ILE A 488 -20.56 -14.58 0.07
C ILE A 488 -19.37 -15.02 -0.80
N THR A 489 -19.40 -14.68 -2.09
CA THR A 489 -18.38 -15.07 -3.07
C THR A 489 -17.05 -14.36 -2.81
N THR A 490 -15.93 -15.02 -3.12
CA THR A 490 -14.58 -14.42 -3.06
C THR A 490 -14.21 -13.61 -4.31
N GLN A 491 -14.92 -13.81 -5.43
CA GLN A 491 -14.56 -13.27 -6.74
C GLN A 491 -14.44 -11.74 -6.75
N ALA A 492 -13.29 -11.22 -7.20
CA ALA A 492 -13.04 -9.77 -7.32
C ALA A 492 -14.00 -9.03 -8.28
N THR A 493 -14.67 -9.76 -9.18
CA THR A 493 -15.75 -9.22 -10.02
C THR A 493 -17.04 -8.90 -9.24
N HIS A 494 -17.19 -9.46 -8.04
CA HIS A 494 -18.39 -9.36 -7.22
C HIS A 494 -18.17 -8.68 -5.87
N VAL A 495 -16.98 -8.80 -5.27
CA VAL A 495 -16.62 -8.15 -4.00
C VAL A 495 -15.24 -7.51 -4.07
N ALA A 496 -14.97 -6.49 -3.24
CA ALA A 496 -13.63 -5.92 -3.05
C ALA A 496 -13.49 -5.28 -1.67
N PRO A 497 -12.25 -5.09 -1.15
CA PRO A 497 -11.98 -4.33 0.06
C PRO A 497 -12.65 -2.94 0.06
N VAL A 498 -13.12 -2.52 1.24
CA VAL A 498 -13.70 -1.19 1.49
C VAL A 498 -12.65 -0.10 1.55
N TYR A 499 -11.41 -0.40 1.92
CA TYR A 499 -10.35 0.58 2.09
C TYR A 499 -9.31 0.48 0.96
N TYR A 500 -8.66 1.60 0.62
CA TYR A 500 -7.45 1.58 -0.21
C TYR A 500 -6.26 1.10 0.64
N GLN A 501 -5.39 0.26 0.08
CA GLN A 501 -4.17 -0.20 0.77
C GLN A 501 -2.90 0.48 0.22
N LYS A 502 -2.89 0.83 -1.08
CA LYS A 502 -1.76 1.53 -1.72
C LYS A 502 -1.92 3.05 -1.64
N LEU A 503 -0.78 3.75 -1.62
CA LEU A 503 -0.71 5.19 -1.81
C LEU A 503 -1.22 5.56 -3.22
N HIS A 504 -1.94 6.68 -3.31
CA HIS A 504 -2.39 7.29 -4.56
C HIS A 504 -2.33 8.80 -4.39
N THR A 505 -1.63 9.52 -5.27
CA THR A 505 -1.29 10.95 -5.12
C THR A 505 -2.48 11.92 -5.15
N ALA A 506 -3.65 11.48 -5.64
CA ALA A 506 -4.88 12.26 -5.61
C ALA A 506 -6.13 11.38 -5.48
N ILE A 507 -7.15 11.91 -4.81
CA ILE A 507 -8.49 11.32 -4.70
C ILE A 507 -9.58 12.38 -4.86
N SER A 508 -10.79 11.95 -5.25
CA SER A 508 -12.01 12.78 -5.26
C SER A 508 -13.01 12.29 -4.21
N VAL A 509 -13.65 13.25 -3.53
CA VAL A 509 -14.74 13.00 -2.58
C VAL A 509 -16.03 12.65 -3.32
N ILE A 510 -16.67 11.53 -2.97
CA ILE A 510 -17.91 11.06 -3.63
C ILE A 510 -19.12 10.97 -2.69
N ASN A 511 -18.92 11.08 -1.37
CA ASN A 511 -20.01 11.13 -0.39
C ASN A 511 -20.87 12.41 -0.60
N PRO A 512 -22.21 12.33 -0.72
CA PRO A 512 -23.07 13.51 -0.88
C PRO A 512 -22.95 14.51 0.28
N ASN A 513 -22.75 14.00 1.51
CA ASN A 513 -22.53 14.80 2.73
C ASN A 513 -21.08 15.31 2.87
N GLY A 514 -20.24 15.14 1.84
CA GLY A 514 -18.82 15.44 1.91
C GLY A 514 -18.04 14.47 2.79
N VAL A 515 -16.74 14.71 2.96
CA VAL A 515 -15.86 13.94 3.85
C VAL A 515 -15.02 14.90 4.67
N ASN A 516 -14.89 14.60 5.96
CA ASN A 516 -14.10 15.40 6.90
C ASN A 516 -12.61 15.01 6.87
N SER A 517 -11.71 15.98 6.99
CA SER A 517 -10.35 15.77 7.48
C SER A 517 -10.22 15.99 8.98
N TYR A 518 -9.16 15.44 9.54
CA TYR A 518 -8.94 15.29 10.98
C TYR A 518 -7.47 15.50 11.34
N VAL A 519 -7.19 15.95 12.56
CA VAL A 519 -5.83 16.08 13.11
C VAL A 519 -5.18 14.71 13.32
N TYR A 520 -5.96 13.70 13.74
CA TYR A 520 -5.43 12.41 14.19
C TYR A 520 -5.85 11.21 13.33
N LYS A 521 -4.98 10.19 13.23
CA LYS A 521 -5.19 8.97 12.38
C LYS A 521 -6.42 8.12 12.77
N ASN A 522 -6.86 8.21 14.02
CA ASN A 522 -8.09 7.60 14.51
C ASN A 522 -9.38 8.29 14.00
N LEU A 523 -9.26 9.49 13.40
CA LEU A 523 -10.35 10.42 13.01
C LEU A 523 -11.01 11.18 14.18
N THR A 524 -10.22 11.59 15.19
CA THR A 524 -10.60 12.66 16.14
C THR A 524 -9.97 14.01 15.74
N GLY A 525 -10.44 15.11 16.35
CA GLY A 525 -10.01 16.47 15.99
C GLY A 525 -10.43 16.86 14.56
N LYS A 526 -11.73 17.01 14.31
CA LYS A 526 -12.28 17.36 12.99
C LYS A 526 -11.82 18.75 12.55
N VAL A 527 -11.22 18.87 11.36
CA VAL A 527 -10.72 20.13 10.80
C VAL A 527 -11.67 20.70 9.74
N LYS A 528 -11.76 20.09 8.56
CA LYS A 528 -12.49 20.65 7.41
C LYS A 528 -13.41 19.60 6.75
N ASN A 529 -14.60 20.01 6.31
CA ASN A 529 -15.50 19.17 5.50
C ASN A 529 -15.34 19.52 4.02
N TYR A 530 -14.74 18.61 3.25
CA TYR A 530 -14.64 18.73 1.79
C TYR A 530 -15.92 18.22 1.14
N LYS A 531 -16.42 18.93 0.12
CA LYS A 531 -17.72 18.63 -0.51
C LYS A 531 -17.59 17.54 -1.58
N GLN A 532 -18.73 17.00 -2.01
CA GLN A 532 -18.77 16.06 -3.13
C GLN A 532 -18.15 16.71 -4.38
N GLY A 533 -17.29 15.97 -5.10
CA GLY A 533 -16.52 16.46 -6.24
C GLY A 533 -15.17 17.10 -5.90
N THR A 534 -14.89 17.47 -4.64
CA THR A 534 -13.59 18.03 -4.26
C THR A 534 -12.45 17.03 -4.51
N VAL A 535 -11.43 17.47 -5.26
CA VAL A 535 -10.15 16.75 -5.43
C VAL A 535 -9.22 17.10 -4.28
N LEU A 536 -8.51 16.10 -3.75
CA LEU A 536 -7.57 16.22 -2.66
C LEU A 536 -6.25 15.56 -3.06
N LYS A 537 -5.15 16.29 -2.92
CA LYS A 537 -3.79 15.76 -3.07
C LYS A 537 -3.38 15.03 -1.79
N ILE A 538 -2.78 13.86 -1.96
CA ILE A 538 -2.42 12.90 -0.92
C ILE A 538 -0.92 12.63 -1.03
N ASP A 539 -0.22 12.67 0.11
CA ASP A 539 1.22 12.37 0.14
C ASP A 539 1.51 11.05 0.88
N GLY A 540 0.58 10.54 1.70
CA GLY A 540 0.76 9.30 2.45
C GLY A 540 -0.51 8.47 2.60
N ILE A 541 -0.36 7.20 2.96
CA ILE A 541 -1.44 6.34 3.46
C ILE A 541 -0.96 5.64 4.73
N VAL A 542 -1.80 5.61 5.77
CA VAL A 542 -1.48 4.97 7.06
C VAL A 542 -2.55 3.98 7.47
N GLN A 543 -2.16 2.89 8.12
CA GLN A 543 -3.07 1.96 8.75
C GLN A 543 -3.49 2.45 10.15
N HIS A 544 -4.72 2.12 10.53
CA HIS A 544 -5.27 2.32 11.86
C HIS A 544 -6.29 1.21 12.15
N ARG A 545 -5.86 0.20 12.93
CA ARG A 545 -6.62 -1.05 13.16
C ARG A 545 -6.91 -1.72 11.79
N LEU A 546 -8.07 -2.34 11.62
CA LEU A 546 -8.53 -2.99 10.37
C LEU A 546 -8.90 -2.02 9.22
N THR A 547 -8.38 -0.78 9.22
CA THR A 547 -8.77 0.28 8.26
C THR A 547 -7.62 1.23 7.94
N THR A 548 -7.66 1.94 6.80
CA THR A 548 -6.61 2.91 6.41
C THR A 548 -7.12 4.35 6.30
N ARG A 549 -6.18 5.30 6.28
CA ARG A 549 -6.38 6.75 6.11
C ARG A 549 -5.42 7.27 5.06
N PHE A 550 -5.87 8.19 4.22
CA PHE A 550 -4.96 9.00 3.43
C PHE A 550 -4.47 10.19 4.27
N VAL A 551 -3.22 10.60 4.04
CA VAL A 551 -2.59 11.79 4.62
C VAL A 551 -2.59 12.87 3.54
N LEU A 552 -3.25 13.99 3.84
CA LEU A 552 -3.31 15.17 2.99
C LEU A 552 -2.00 15.97 3.06
N ARG A 553 -1.74 16.82 2.05
CA ARG A 553 -0.59 17.74 1.98
C ARG A 553 -0.34 18.65 3.18
N ASN A 554 -1.31 18.81 4.07
CA ASN A 554 -1.21 19.58 5.31
C ASN A 554 -1.09 18.68 6.57
N GLY A 555 -0.65 17.43 6.39
CA GLY A 555 -0.50 16.41 7.43
C GLY A 555 -1.83 15.88 8.01
N LYS A 556 -2.99 16.32 7.51
CA LYS A 556 -4.29 15.96 8.08
C LYS A 556 -4.85 14.67 7.48
N PHE A 557 -5.49 13.85 8.31
CA PHE A 557 -5.97 12.53 7.93
C PHE A 557 -7.38 12.58 7.35
N ILE A 558 -7.64 11.77 6.31
CA ILE A 558 -8.95 11.57 5.72
C ILE A 558 -9.21 10.06 5.52
N THR A 559 -10.46 9.63 5.58
CA THR A 559 -10.82 8.21 5.41
C THR A 559 -10.49 7.70 4.00
N ALA A 560 -9.75 6.59 3.91
CA ALA A 560 -9.46 5.91 2.65
C ALA A 560 -10.59 4.93 2.24
N ASN A 561 -11.81 5.11 2.79
CA ASN A 561 -12.96 4.28 2.46
C ASN A 561 -13.44 4.55 1.03
N ARG A 562 -13.34 3.52 0.18
CA ARG A 562 -13.68 3.49 -1.25
C ARG A 562 -15.15 3.79 -1.55
N LYS A 563 -16.06 3.79 -0.57
CA LYS A 563 -17.45 4.27 -0.74
C LYS A 563 -17.58 5.78 -0.55
N LEU A 564 -16.63 6.42 0.11
CA LEU A 564 -16.65 7.85 0.46
C LEU A 564 -15.70 8.68 -0.41
N VAL A 565 -14.61 8.06 -0.90
CA VAL A 565 -13.62 8.63 -1.83
C VAL A 565 -13.29 7.67 -2.99
N GLN A 566 -12.78 8.19 -4.11
CA GLN A 566 -12.29 7.40 -5.24
C GLN A 566 -11.08 8.04 -5.94
N LEU A 567 -10.31 7.29 -6.74
CA LEU A 567 -9.13 7.82 -7.45
C LEU A 567 -9.49 8.70 -8.64
N ARG A 568 -10.41 8.25 -9.51
CA ARG A 568 -10.80 8.99 -10.73
C ARG A 568 -11.55 10.27 -10.37
N HIS A 569 -11.29 11.36 -11.09
CA HIS A 569 -11.98 12.62 -10.89
C HIS A 569 -13.51 12.43 -10.96
N ALA A 570 -14.21 12.97 -9.97
CA ALA A 570 -15.65 12.78 -9.81
C ALA A 570 -16.42 14.00 -10.33
N ASN A 571 -16.60 14.05 -11.65
CA ASN A 571 -17.39 15.10 -12.30
C ASN A 571 -18.87 15.00 -11.92
N TYR A 572 -19.40 16.06 -11.31
CA TYR A 572 -20.81 16.22 -10.98
C TYR A 572 -21.33 17.54 -11.57
N PRO A 573 -22.58 17.60 -12.06
CA PRO A 573 -23.14 18.85 -12.58
C PRO A 573 -23.32 19.87 -11.46
N VAL A 574 -22.85 21.10 -11.68
CA VAL A 574 -23.05 22.24 -10.76
C VAL A 574 -24.36 22.97 -11.08
N LYS A 575 -24.80 22.91 -12.34
CA LYS A 575 -26.05 23.47 -12.84
C LYS A 575 -26.77 22.47 -13.73
N VAL A 576 -28.10 22.59 -13.80
CA VAL A 576 -28.94 21.82 -14.73
C VAL A 576 -30.05 22.70 -15.29
N LYS A 577 -30.48 22.45 -16.54
CA LYS A 577 -31.66 23.07 -17.16
C LYS A 577 -32.78 22.03 -17.28
N THR A 578 -34.00 22.38 -16.87
CA THR A 578 -35.17 21.52 -17.04
C THR A 578 -35.61 21.49 -18.51
N ILE A 579 -35.88 20.31 -19.06
CA ILE A 579 -36.37 20.12 -20.44
C ILE A 579 -37.89 20.27 -20.47
N SER A 580 -38.58 19.67 -19.49
CA SER A 580 -40.02 19.78 -19.27
C SER A 580 -40.31 20.34 -17.86
N ALA A 581 -41.58 20.60 -17.54
CA ALA A 581 -41.97 20.89 -16.17
C ALA A 581 -41.73 19.67 -15.25
N ILE A 582 -41.20 19.91 -14.04
CA ILE A 582 -40.81 18.85 -13.08
C ILE A 582 -41.27 19.18 -11.66
N ASN A 583 -41.47 18.16 -10.82
CA ASN A 583 -41.75 18.33 -9.38
C ASN A 583 -40.46 18.38 -8.55
N ARG A 584 -40.49 19.14 -7.45
CA ARG A 584 -39.50 19.11 -6.36
C ARG A 584 -40.05 18.27 -5.21
N TYR A 585 -39.17 17.52 -4.53
CA TYR A 585 -39.52 16.65 -3.40
C TYR A 585 -38.62 16.89 -2.19
N SER A 586 -39.09 16.53 -1.00
CA SER A 586 -38.34 16.69 0.27
C SER A 586 -37.04 15.88 0.33
N ASN A 587 -37.01 14.66 -0.21
CA ASN A 587 -35.90 13.72 -0.13
C ASN A 587 -35.64 12.97 -1.45
N ALA A 588 -34.50 12.28 -1.55
CA ALA A 588 -34.10 11.50 -2.74
C ALA A 588 -35.07 10.36 -3.10
N ASN A 589 -35.88 9.88 -2.15
CA ASN A 589 -36.90 8.85 -2.36
C ASN A 589 -38.22 9.39 -2.95
N PHE A 590 -38.38 10.73 -3.03
CA PHE A 590 -39.57 11.42 -3.52
C PHE A 590 -40.85 11.22 -2.67
N THR A 591 -40.73 11.04 -1.34
CA THR A 591 -41.90 10.70 -0.51
C THR A 591 -42.93 11.82 -0.34
N LYS A 592 -42.52 13.10 -0.36
CA LYS A 592 -43.43 14.26 -0.32
C LYS A 592 -43.02 15.27 -1.38
N LYS A 593 -43.94 15.63 -2.28
CA LYS A 593 -43.79 16.75 -3.23
C LYS A 593 -43.85 18.07 -2.45
N ASN A 594 -42.96 19.01 -2.76
CA ASN A 594 -42.88 20.32 -2.10
C ASN A 594 -42.55 21.48 -3.06
N GLY A 595 -42.87 21.32 -4.35
CA GLY A 595 -42.71 22.37 -5.36
C GLY A 595 -42.83 21.84 -6.79
N ARG A 596 -42.77 22.76 -7.77
CA ARG A 596 -42.73 22.47 -9.21
C ARG A 596 -41.86 23.54 -9.90
N PHE A 597 -41.14 23.15 -10.94
CA PHE A 597 -40.45 24.07 -11.85
C PHE A 597 -41.07 23.96 -13.25
N LYS A 598 -41.10 25.08 -14.00
CA LYS A 598 -41.52 25.10 -15.41
C LYS A 598 -40.43 24.46 -16.30
N ALA A 599 -40.70 24.26 -17.58
CA ALA A 599 -39.65 23.95 -18.56
C ALA A 599 -38.63 25.11 -18.65
N GLY A 600 -37.43 24.84 -19.17
CA GLY A 600 -36.38 25.85 -19.36
C GLY A 600 -35.70 26.42 -18.10
N THR A 601 -36.20 26.13 -16.89
CA THR A 601 -35.65 26.63 -15.62
C THR A 601 -34.23 26.12 -15.39
N ILE A 602 -33.31 27.01 -15.00
CA ILE A 602 -31.94 26.65 -14.60
C ILE A 602 -31.87 26.52 -13.07
N LEU A 603 -31.27 25.45 -12.58
CA LEU A 603 -31.20 25.10 -11.16
C LEU A 603 -29.76 24.77 -10.74
N LYS A 604 -29.29 25.36 -9.63
CA LYS A 604 -28.02 25.03 -9.00
C LYS A 604 -28.11 23.70 -8.26
N VAL A 605 -27.19 22.78 -8.56
CA VAL A 605 -27.05 21.49 -7.90
C VAL A 605 -25.97 21.59 -6.81
N TYR A 606 -26.29 21.14 -5.60
CA TYR A 606 -25.37 21.18 -4.46
C TYR A 606 -24.60 19.87 -4.27
N HIS A 607 -25.21 18.74 -4.63
CA HIS A 607 -24.61 17.41 -4.72
C HIS A 607 -25.56 16.47 -5.47
N VAL A 608 -25.06 15.30 -5.85
CA VAL A 608 -25.86 14.19 -6.38
C VAL A 608 -26.00 13.09 -5.33
N ASP A 609 -27.17 12.45 -5.29
CA ASP A 609 -27.47 11.35 -4.39
C ASP A 609 -28.37 10.31 -5.07
N TYR A 610 -28.75 9.22 -4.41
CA TYR A 610 -29.56 8.15 -4.98
C TYR A 610 -30.74 7.72 -4.10
N SER A 611 -31.89 7.51 -4.74
CA SER A 611 -33.04 6.86 -4.11
C SER A 611 -32.70 5.46 -3.57
N TRP A 612 -33.39 5.06 -2.49
CA TRP A 612 -33.33 3.74 -1.86
C TRP A 612 -31.93 3.26 -1.45
N GLY A 613 -30.97 4.16 -1.20
CA GLY A 613 -29.57 3.85 -0.91
C GLY A 613 -29.38 2.63 0.01
N ASN A 614 -29.90 2.72 1.24
CA ASN A 614 -29.72 1.69 2.28
C ASN A 614 -30.64 0.46 2.14
N ASN A 615 -31.60 0.43 1.20
CA ASN A 615 -32.49 -0.72 0.99
C ASN A 615 -31.90 -1.64 -0.09
N PHE A 616 -31.27 -2.75 0.29
CA PHE A 616 -30.54 -3.62 -0.66
C PHE A 616 -31.42 -4.49 -1.56
N ASN A 617 -32.74 -4.53 -1.36
CA ASN A 617 -33.69 -5.15 -2.28
C ASN A 617 -34.11 -4.21 -3.42
N LYS A 618 -34.08 -2.88 -3.22
CA LYS A 618 -34.48 -1.88 -4.23
C LYS A 618 -33.28 -1.33 -5.01
N ARG A 619 -33.41 -1.22 -6.33
CA ARG A 619 -32.44 -0.51 -7.18
C ARG A 619 -32.42 0.98 -6.84
N CYS A 620 -31.26 1.60 -7.03
CA CYS A 620 -31.04 3.03 -6.83
C CYS A 620 -31.23 3.82 -8.12
N THR A 621 -31.78 5.03 -8.03
CA THR A 621 -31.89 5.99 -9.14
C THR A 621 -31.26 7.32 -8.75
N LEU A 622 -30.47 7.91 -9.64
CA LEU A 622 -29.77 9.18 -9.39
C LEU A 622 -30.76 10.33 -9.16
N ARG A 623 -30.36 11.29 -8.32
CA ARG A 623 -31.09 12.48 -7.89
C ARG A 623 -30.13 13.66 -7.78
N TYR A 624 -30.63 14.86 -8.01
CA TYR A 624 -29.90 16.10 -7.77
C TYR A 624 -30.50 16.82 -6.56
N ARG A 625 -29.64 17.22 -5.60
CA ARG A 625 -30.01 18.10 -4.49
C ARG A 625 -30.01 19.55 -5.00
N ILE A 626 -31.14 20.23 -4.86
CA ILE A 626 -31.31 21.63 -5.22
C ILE A 626 -31.94 22.40 -4.04
N ALA A 627 -32.12 23.72 -4.17
CA ALA A 627 -32.66 24.55 -3.10
C ALA A 627 -34.06 24.09 -2.64
N GLY A 628 -34.19 23.79 -1.35
CA GLY A 628 -35.45 23.31 -0.75
C GLY A 628 -35.88 21.88 -1.12
N GLY A 629 -35.09 21.08 -1.86
CA GLY A 629 -35.47 19.69 -2.13
C GLY A 629 -34.53 18.89 -3.04
N TYR A 630 -35.10 17.85 -3.65
CA TYR A 630 -34.48 16.99 -4.65
C TYR A 630 -35.32 16.96 -5.92
N ILE A 631 -34.65 16.76 -7.06
CA ILE A 631 -35.26 16.61 -8.39
C ILE A 631 -34.71 15.37 -9.11
N THR A 632 -35.35 14.99 -10.21
CA THR A 632 -34.96 13.82 -11.01
C THR A 632 -33.65 14.08 -11.75
N ALA A 633 -32.79 13.06 -11.86
CA ALA A 633 -31.59 13.12 -12.70
C ALA A 633 -31.78 12.37 -14.03
N ASN A 634 -33.03 12.15 -14.45
CA ASN A 634 -33.35 11.50 -15.72
C ASN A 634 -33.16 12.51 -16.88
N THR A 635 -32.31 12.16 -17.83
CA THR A 635 -31.93 12.98 -19.00
C THR A 635 -33.10 13.32 -19.93
N ARG A 636 -34.22 12.60 -19.87
CA ARG A 636 -35.46 12.97 -20.59
C ARG A 636 -36.13 14.24 -20.05
N TYR A 637 -35.87 14.61 -18.80
CA TYR A 637 -36.52 15.73 -18.12
C TYR A 637 -35.56 16.84 -17.69
N ILE A 638 -34.27 16.55 -17.54
CA ILE A 638 -33.24 17.50 -17.11
C ILE A 638 -31.94 17.30 -17.91
N ARG A 639 -31.38 18.40 -18.43
CA ARG A 639 -30.07 18.44 -19.08
C ARG A 639 -29.01 19.08 -18.17
N PRO A 640 -27.91 18.39 -17.83
CA PRO A 640 -26.72 19.03 -17.27
C PRO A 640 -26.22 20.19 -18.14
N ILE A 641 -25.75 21.26 -17.50
CA ILE A 641 -25.03 22.36 -18.16
C ILE A 641 -23.77 22.69 -17.36
N LYS A 642 -22.77 23.30 -18.01
CA LYS A 642 -21.55 23.78 -17.36
C LYS A 642 -21.86 25.02 -16.51
#